data_AF-A0A937VYZ3-F1
#
_entry.id   AF-A0A937VYZ3-F1
#
_cell.length_a   1.000
_cell.length_b   1.000
_cell.length_c   1.000
_cell.angle_alpha   90.00
_cell.angle_beta   90.00
_cell.angle_gamma   90.00
#
_symmetry.space_group_name_H-M   'P 1'
#
loop_
_entity.id
_entity.type
_entity.pdbx_description
1 polymer ?
#
loop_
_entity_poly.entity_id
_entity_poly.type
_entity_poly.pdbx_seq_one_letter_code
_entity_poly.pdbx_strand_id
1 'polypeptide(L)'
;MKVLHLGNIANMAFAYSKFLRQSGVDSDVLCYDLTHVLSMPEWYEGDFYVEQLDEMSIPDNPAVRAVKLPDWYHRISTSNYWGKHKGDKVNFDYSAREQLICQESARYGYRWKIFPSELAAYRLLAETLQDNFFQGYNIALGYAYAAVPLYLVGFNRFVCVEIGTLRDIYKVDSPLNRILAQAYKASSHVLITNADCNQYAEELGLKQYSYLPHPVDEDVFAPIGVKGAETLKSLGLPERIFLAPARQDWKIKGNNLYLEAFARLLSQRTDVTLVICEWGPDVERAHALVAERGLQPHVKWIKPLPERTLAKVMASSELVLDQFGGLGTFGLIGPKAMACGTPCVLHFDVELHRWCFPETPPVLSAATVEEILMHMHDALDGAHINRQIGIKSRKWIEAYHSKAVVRQALQDVFVRVHNIADVESSQQHSWMTAELPNVSTMSRLGKFGTMFHRVCTKTNRMLQAVVRRIAFLLNGPRIIVQLQHSFDGGFQELRSEIRHALIEFERIVCEIRDENRTYRAKSDTLEMVCNELRAKSDTLEMVCNELRAKSDTQQMVCNELRAKSDTQQMVCNELRAKSDTLEMVCNELRACIDSQRASIELLLLGERKINSGNLSNVLDVMSDGLLRLEGQIRHARHETLCAMLNMRPHHLQFGCALDKRPEYDSERAITLKAAQQMLIATAPENWNLYQVCLDAGTESYRDLPITSCSTEAHEEAKLFKKFLGTYLTGYVLDIGCGPQPVPYYLTGYPDDAIFGIDPISENTDHPFEFYSGVGEFLPWKDESFDIVVSGTTLDHYYLLDKGLKEVARILKRGGHFVAWITEFSNAPPYNPLLKMESAYDSEHMYHINREWFIPMMTDIGLDAVEIILLEIPFNFLFMAFVKR
;
A
#
# COMPACT_ATOMS: atom_id res chain seq x y z
N MET A 1 35.20 2.41 -4.33
CA MET A 1 33.74 2.44 -4.08
C MET A 1 33.17 1.14 -4.59
N LYS A 2 32.45 0.41 -3.75
CA LYS A 2 31.78 -0.85 -4.07
C LYS A 2 30.27 -0.66 -4.07
N VAL A 3 29.59 -1.09 -5.12
CA VAL A 3 28.16 -0.87 -5.36
C VAL A 3 27.42 -2.20 -5.34
N LEU A 4 26.31 -2.26 -4.61
CA LEU A 4 25.39 -3.40 -4.62
C LEU A 4 24.14 -3.06 -5.42
N HIS A 5 23.74 -3.91 -6.35
CA HIS A 5 22.41 -3.87 -6.95
C HIS A 5 21.57 -4.99 -6.34
N LEU A 6 20.41 -4.65 -5.79
CA LEU A 6 19.55 -5.57 -5.07
C LEU A 6 18.25 -5.82 -5.87
N GLY A 7 18.01 -7.08 -6.24
CA GLY A 7 17.02 -7.49 -7.23
C GLY A 7 17.58 -7.56 -8.65
N ASN A 8 16.80 -8.10 -9.60
CA ASN A 8 17.20 -8.13 -11.02
C ASN A 8 16.02 -8.18 -12.00
N ILE A 9 14.96 -7.43 -11.71
CA ILE A 9 13.74 -7.44 -12.54
C ILE A 9 14.09 -7.03 -13.98
N ALA A 10 13.69 -7.87 -14.94
CA ALA A 10 13.93 -7.67 -16.38
C ALA A 10 15.43 -7.46 -16.75
N ASN A 11 16.36 -8.04 -15.97
CA ASN A 11 17.80 -7.91 -16.13
C ASN A 11 18.35 -6.47 -16.00
N MET A 12 17.56 -5.54 -15.45
CA MET A 12 17.96 -4.14 -15.29
C MET A 12 19.22 -4.01 -14.43
N ALA A 13 19.23 -4.65 -13.26
CA ALA A 13 20.37 -4.61 -12.34
C ALA A 13 21.63 -5.24 -12.95
N PHE A 14 21.48 -6.39 -13.61
CA PHE A 14 22.56 -7.05 -14.33
C PHE A 14 23.18 -6.15 -15.39
N ALA A 15 22.34 -5.54 -16.24
CA ALA A 15 22.79 -4.68 -17.32
C ALA A 15 23.49 -3.42 -16.81
N TYR A 16 22.90 -2.72 -15.83
CA TYR A 16 23.52 -1.54 -15.21
C TYR A 16 24.86 -1.89 -14.56
N SER A 17 24.93 -2.98 -13.81
CA SER A 17 26.17 -3.45 -13.19
C SER A 17 27.23 -3.79 -14.24
N LYS A 18 26.86 -4.51 -15.30
CA LYS A 18 27.75 -4.81 -16.44
C LYS A 18 28.35 -3.54 -17.03
N PHE A 19 27.53 -2.51 -17.28
CA PHE A 19 28.00 -1.24 -17.83
C PHE A 19 28.96 -0.53 -16.87
N LEU A 20 28.62 -0.46 -15.58
CA LEU A 20 29.47 0.12 -14.55
C LEU A 20 30.83 -0.60 -14.45
N ARG A 21 30.85 -1.93 -14.46
CA ARG A 21 32.09 -2.72 -14.42
C ARG A 21 32.97 -2.49 -15.65
N GLN A 22 32.39 -2.30 -16.83
CA GLN A 22 33.15 -1.91 -18.04
C GLN A 22 33.84 -0.55 -17.91
N SER A 23 33.44 0.29 -16.94
CA SER A 23 34.12 1.55 -16.59
C SER A 23 35.02 1.46 -15.35
N GLY A 24 35.23 0.26 -14.80
CA GLY A 24 36.10 0.04 -13.64
C GLY A 24 35.43 0.25 -12.27
N VAL A 25 34.11 0.39 -12.21
CA VAL A 25 33.37 0.45 -10.93
C VAL A 25 33.18 -0.97 -10.40
N ASP A 26 33.53 -1.22 -9.14
CA ASP A 26 33.26 -2.50 -8.49
C ASP A 26 31.78 -2.58 -8.12
N SER A 27 31.04 -3.40 -8.87
CA SER A 27 29.59 -3.45 -8.85
C SER A 27 29.11 -4.90 -8.89
N ASP A 28 28.32 -5.29 -7.90
CA ASP A 28 27.81 -6.65 -7.74
C ASP A 28 26.27 -6.64 -7.78
N VAL A 29 25.67 -7.75 -8.17
CA VAL A 29 24.21 -7.92 -8.23
C VAL A 29 23.81 -9.07 -7.31
N LEU A 30 22.86 -8.81 -6.42
CA LEU A 30 22.23 -9.83 -5.58
C LEU A 30 20.77 -10.01 -6.02
N CYS A 31 20.51 -11.10 -6.72
CA CYS A 31 19.17 -11.52 -7.12
C CYS A 31 18.68 -12.61 -6.16
N TYR A 32 17.68 -12.28 -5.35
CA TYR A 32 17.10 -13.21 -4.38
C TYR A 32 15.65 -13.54 -4.73
N ASP A 33 15.29 -14.82 -4.57
CA ASP A 33 13.91 -15.35 -4.69
C ASP A 33 13.13 -14.91 -5.95
N LEU A 34 13.84 -14.60 -7.03
CA LEU A 34 13.30 -14.22 -8.33
C LEU A 34 13.70 -15.29 -9.33
N THR A 35 12.72 -15.88 -10.02
CA THR A 35 12.94 -17.04 -10.90
C THR A 35 12.53 -16.79 -12.35
N HIS A 36 11.90 -15.65 -12.65
CA HIS A 36 11.45 -15.34 -14.00
C HIS A 36 12.64 -15.23 -14.97
N VAL A 37 12.59 -15.90 -16.12
CA VAL A 37 13.72 -16.01 -17.08
C VAL A 37 14.24 -14.67 -17.60
N LEU A 38 13.36 -13.69 -17.84
CA LEU A 38 13.77 -12.32 -18.20
C LEU A 38 14.54 -11.56 -17.11
N SER A 39 14.61 -12.11 -15.89
CA SER A 39 15.41 -11.60 -14.78
C SER A 39 16.69 -12.42 -14.55
N MET A 40 17.03 -13.28 -15.50
CA MET A 40 18.19 -14.18 -15.45
C MET A 40 19.27 -13.74 -16.45
N PRO A 41 20.55 -13.60 -16.05
CA PRO A 41 21.63 -13.20 -16.95
C PRO A 41 21.82 -14.14 -18.15
N GLU A 42 21.42 -15.40 -18.03
CA GLU A 42 21.40 -16.37 -19.12
C GLU A 42 20.53 -15.88 -20.30
N TRP A 43 19.42 -15.17 -20.02
CA TRP A 43 18.60 -14.53 -21.06
C TRP A 43 19.19 -13.21 -21.55
N TYR A 44 20.07 -12.57 -20.79
CA TYR A 44 20.75 -11.34 -21.22
C TYR A 44 21.94 -11.66 -22.13
N GLU A 45 22.77 -12.62 -21.75
CA GLU A 45 23.99 -13.00 -22.50
C GLU A 45 23.75 -14.11 -23.53
N GLY A 46 22.62 -14.80 -23.45
CA GLY A 46 22.31 -15.96 -24.27
C GLY A 46 22.08 -15.64 -25.75
N ASP A 47 22.55 -16.55 -26.61
CA ASP A 47 22.30 -16.58 -28.05
C ASP A 47 21.76 -17.96 -28.44
N PHE A 48 20.49 -18.18 -28.13
CA PHE A 48 19.80 -19.46 -28.35
C PHE A 48 18.28 -19.25 -28.49
N TYR A 49 17.58 -20.33 -28.83
CA TYR A 49 16.11 -20.38 -28.87
C TYR A 49 15.64 -21.58 -28.03
N VAL A 50 14.60 -21.37 -27.22
CA VAL A 50 13.95 -22.40 -26.41
C VAL A 50 12.49 -22.49 -26.82
N GLU A 51 12.11 -23.62 -27.41
CA GLU A 51 10.75 -23.83 -27.92
C GLU A 51 9.73 -24.09 -26.80
N GLN A 52 10.12 -24.89 -25.80
CA GLN A 52 9.33 -25.16 -24.61
C GLN A 52 9.94 -24.41 -23.42
N LEU A 53 9.28 -23.32 -23.03
CA LEU A 53 9.73 -22.43 -21.97
C LEU A 53 8.62 -22.27 -20.93
N ASP A 54 8.92 -22.67 -19.70
CA ASP A 54 8.26 -22.14 -18.50
C ASP A 54 9.01 -20.87 -18.11
N GLU A 55 8.33 -19.73 -18.12
CA GLU A 55 8.94 -18.44 -17.83
C GLU A 55 9.35 -18.28 -16.36
N MET A 56 8.79 -19.08 -15.46
CA MET A 56 9.02 -19.00 -14.02
C MET A 56 10.12 -19.95 -13.54
N SER A 57 10.73 -20.72 -14.43
CA SER A 57 11.83 -21.62 -14.11
C SER A 57 12.97 -21.50 -15.13
N ILE A 58 14.18 -21.83 -14.68
CA ILE A 58 15.33 -21.90 -15.58
C ILE A 58 15.24 -23.25 -16.30
N PRO A 59 15.04 -23.28 -17.64
CA PRO A 59 14.89 -24.54 -18.33
C PRO A 59 16.21 -25.32 -18.30
N ASP A 60 16.09 -26.63 -18.09
CA ASP A 60 17.23 -27.54 -18.20
C ASP A 60 17.61 -27.74 -19.68
N ASN A 61 18.32 -26.76 -20.22
CA ASN A 61 18.75 -26.72 -21.61
C ASN A 61 20.29 -26.59 -21.71
N PRO A 62 20.97 -27.40 -22.52
CA PRO A 62 22.43 -27.33 -22.67
C PRO A 62 22.95 -25.95 -23.10
N ALA A 63 22.22 -25.23 -23.95
CA ALA A 63 22.59 -23.89 -24.39
C ALA A 63 22.50 -22.86 -23.27
N VAL A 64 21.50 -22.99 -22.39
CA VAL A 64 21.34 -22.15 -21.19
C VAL A 64 22.48 -22.44 -20.20
N ARG A 65 22.77 -23.72 -19.93
CA ARG A 65 23.88 -24.15 -19.06
C ARG A 65 25.26 -23.72 -19.55
N ALA A 66 25.42 -23.49 -20.86
CA ALA A 66 26.66 -23.01 -21.43
C ALA A 66 26.95 -21.54 -21.12
N VAL A 67 25.94 -20.75 -20.74
CA VAL A 67 26.13 -19.35 -20.35
C VAL A 67 26.78 -19.30 -18.98
N LYS A 68 28.02 -18.80 -18.93
CA LYS A 68 28.75 -18.63 -17.68
C LYS A 68 28.30 -17.36 -16.97
N LEU A 69 27.76 -17.53 -15.76
CA LEU A 69 27.46 -16.42 -14.89
C LEU A 69 28.76 -15.78 -14.40
N PRO A 70 28.85 -14.45 -14.36
CA PRO A 70 30.01 -13.78 -13.82
C PRO A 70 30.04 -13.86 -12.29
N ASP A 71 31.24 -13.86 -11.71
CA ASP A 71 31.44 -13.99 -10.25
C ASP A 71 30.83 -12.84 -9.42
N TRP A 72 30.51 -11.71 -10.06
CA TRP A 72 29.85 -10.55 -9.46
C TRP A 72 28.32 -10.62 -9.47
N TYR A 73 27.73 -11.69 -10.04
CA TYR A 73 26.30 -11.94 -9.99
C TYR A 73 25.99 -13.08 -9.01
N HIS A 74 25.17 -12.78 -8.02
CA HIS A 74 24.80 -13.70 -6.96
C HIS A 74 23.29 -14.01 -7.03
N ARG A 75 22.96 -15.26 -7.40
CA ARG A 75 21.60 -15.81 -7.32
C ARG A 75 21.46 -16.59 -6.02
N ILE A 76 20.51 -16.22 -5.17
CA ILE A 76 20.26 -16.91 -3.90
C ILE A 76 18.77 -17.20 -3.71
N SER A 77 18.47 -18.19 -2.86
CA SER A 77 17.17 -18.24 -2.18
C SER A 77 17.38 -17.88 -0.71
N THR A 78 16.58 -16.95 -0.20
CA THR A 78 16.72 -16.48 1.19
C THR A 78 16.33 -17.56 2.19
N SER A 79 15.44 -18.48 1.81
CA SER A 79 15.03 -19.63 2.61
C SER A 79 16.21 -20.48 3.12
N ASN A 80 17.30 -20.56 2.33
CA ASN A 80 18.52 -21.30 2.69
C ASN A 80 19.28 -20.70 3.89
N TYR A 81 18.95 -19.48 4.30
CA TYR A 81 19.67 -18.73 5.34
C TYR A 81 18.85 -18.54 6.62
N TRP A 82 17.53 -18.81 6.59
CA TRP A 82 16.65 -18.62 7.75
C TRP A 82 17.02 -19.46 8.97
N GLY A 83 17.71 -20.60 8.77
CA GLY A 83 18.16 -21.48 9.87
C GLY A 83 19.12 -20.81 10.87
N LYS A 84 19.85 -19.76 10.46
CA LYS A 84 20.77 -19.00 11.33
C LYS A 84 20.08 -18.01 12.26
N HIS A 85 18.84 -17.59 11.94
CA HIS A 85 18.09 -16.59 12.71
C HIS A 85 17.20 -17.22 13.80
N LYS A 86 17.34 -18.52 14.08
CA LYS A 86 16.54 -19.26 15.08
C LYS A 86 16.96 -19.05 16.55
N GLY A 87 17.86 -18.12 16.88
CA GLY A 87 18.27 -17.99 18.29
C GLY A 87 19.22 -16.87 18.71
N ASP A 88 19.77 -16.06 17.81
CA ASP A 88 20.79 -15.08 18.21
C ASP A 88 20.27 -13.63 18.18
N LYS A 89 20.55 -12.93 19.29
CA LYS A 89 20.28 -11.49 19.48
C LYS A 89 21.05 -10.69 18.44
N VAL A 90 20.34 -10.14 17.46
CA VAL A 90 20.86 -9.09 16.59
C VAL A 90 21.08 -7.83 17.44
N ASN A 91 22.28 -7.24 17.35
CA ASN A 91 22.73 -6.06 18.09
C ASN A 91 22.11 -4.73 17.61
N PHE A 92 21.06 -4.79 16.79
CA PHE A 92 20.32 -3.63 16.29
C PHE A 92 19.01 -3.55 17.06
N ASP A 93 18.67 -2.39 17.61
CA ASP A 93 17.35 -2.18 18.21
C ASP A 93 16.31 -2.00 17.07
N TYR A 94 16.02 -3.11 16.40
CA TYR A 94 15.06 -3.18 15.29
C TYR A 94 13.70 -2.66 15.74
N SER A 95 13.36 -2.85 17.02
CA SER A 95 12.13 -2.33 17.62
C SER A 95 12.08 -0.81 17.65
N ALA A 96 13.20 -0.13 17.97
CA ALA A 96 13.28 1.33 17.92
C ALA A 96 13.16 1.87 16.48
N ARG A 97 13.77 1.19 15.50
CA ARG A 97 13.66 1.61 14.09
C ARG A 97 12.25 1.40 13.55
N GLU A 98 11.62 0.27 13.81
CA GLU A 98 10.24 0.01 13.42
C GLU A 98 9.27 1.00 14.08
N GLN A 99 9.45 1.30 15.36
CA GLN A 99 8.69 2.35 16.05
C GLN A 99 8.86 3.70 15.35
N LEU A 100 10.08 4.06 14.96
CA LEU A 100 10.32 5.30 14.21
C LEU A 100 9.60 5.28 12.85
N ILE A 101 9.65 4.16 12.11
CA ILE A 101 8.94 4.02 10.83
C ILE A 101 7.43 4.18 11.04
N CYS A 102 6.85 3.52 12.04
CA CYS A 102 5.43 3.65 12.39
C CYS A 102 5.06 5.08 12.78
N GLN A 103 5.89 5.76 13.57
CA GLN A 103 5.67 7.15 14.00
C GLN A 103 5.78 8.14 12.83
N GLU A 104 6.79 8.02 11.99
CA GLU A 104 6.99 8.90 10.83
C GLU A 104 5.91 8.68 9.77
N SER A 105 5.54 7.43 9.50
CA SER A 105 4.50 7.09 8.54
C SER A 105 3.13 7.65 8.94
N ALA A 106 2.80 7.65 10.24
CA ALA A 106 1.55 8.21 10.76
C ALA A 106 1.40 9.73 10.50
N ARG A 107 2.50 10.48 10.33
CA ARG A 107 2.46 11.93 10.04
C ARG A 107 1.86 12.25 8.68
N TYR A 108 1.83 11.29 7.76
CA TYR A 108 1.33 11.47 6.40
C TYR A 108 -0.17 11.17 6.28
N GLY A 109 -0.86 10.84 7.39
CA GLY A 109 -2.27 10.46 7.41
C GLY A 109 -2.47 8.95 7.39
N TYR A 110 -3.69 8.50 7.69
CA TYR A 110 -4.00 7.09 7.95
C TYR A 110 -3.66 6.17 6.77
N ARG A 111 -3.92 6.61 5.53
CA ARG A 111 -3.56 5.87 4.29
C ARG A 111 -2.09 5.45 4.26
N TRP A 112 -1.20 6.25 4.84
CA TRP A 112 0.24 6.02 4.78
C TRP A 112 0.81 5.44 6.06
N LYS A 113 -0.02 5.25 7.10
CA LYS A 113 0.39 4.74 8.40
C LYS A 113 0.81 3.28 8.27
N ILE A 114 1.99 2.96 8.76
CA ILE A 114 2.52 1.60 8.82
C ILE A 114 2.37 1.09 10.26
N PHE A 115 1.84 -0.10 10.42
CA PHE A 115 1.68 -0.76 11.71
C PHE A 115 2.86 -1.70 12.02
N PRO A 116 3.18 -1.94 13.31
CA PRO A 116 4.28 -2.84 13.67
C PRO A 116 4.13 -4.27 13.10
N SER A 117 2.90 -4.79 13.05
CA SER A 117 2.59 -6.12 12.48
C SER A 117 2.93 -6.21 10.98
N GLU A 118 2.77 -5.11 10.25
CA GLU A 118 3.09 -5.02 8.81
C GLU A 118 4.60 -5.09 8.54
N LEU A 119 5.41 -4.54 9.45
CA LEU A 119 6.88 -4.59 9.34
C LEU A 119 7.44 -5.97 9.67
N ALA A 120 6.79 -6.68 10.61
CA ALA A 120 7.24 -7.99 11.07
C ALA A 120 7.33 -9.02 9.93
N ALA A 121 6.43 -8.94 8.93
CA ALA A 121 6.43 -9.84 7.77
C ALA A 121 7.71 -9.75 6.92
N TYR A 122 8.40 -8.61 6.94
CA TYR A 122 9.60 -8.37 6.12
C TYR A 122 10.90 -8.40 6.92
N ARG A 123 10.83 -8.51 8.26
CA ARG A 123 11.99 -8.49 9.15
C ARG A 123 12.98 -9.60 8.85
N LEU A 124 12.50 -10.84 8.77
CA LEU A 124 13.35 -12.01 8.52
C LEU A 124 14.13 -11.87 7.20
N LEU A 125 13.46 -11.40 6.14
CA LEU A 125 14.08 -11.14 4.85
C LEU A 125 15.16 -10.07 4.96
N ALA A 126 14.84 -8.94 5.59
CA ALA A 126 15.74 -7.79 5.72
C ALA A 126 17.00 -8.14 6.54
N GLU A 127 16.85 -8.80 7.68
CA GLU A 127 17.95 -9.29 8.53
C GLU A 127 18.82 -10.30 7.78
N THR A 128 18.18 -11.27 7.11
CA THR A 128 18.90 -12.29 6.32
C THR A 128 19.79 -11.64 5.27
N LEU A 129 19.28 -10.64 4.55
CA LEU A 129 20.03 -9.94 3.52
C LEU A 129 21.17 -9.10 4.10
N GLN A 130 20.90 -8.39 5.21
CA GLN A 130 21.89 -7.54 5.87
C GLN A 130 23.06 -8.33 6.45
N ASP A 131 22.79 -9.41 7.17
CA ASP A 131 23.80 -10.17 7.90
C ASP A 131 24.74 -10.95 6.98
N ASN A 132 24.23 -11.38 5.81
CA ASN A 132 24.97 -12.23 4.90
C ASN A 132 25.53 -11.50 3.68
N PHE A 133 24.93 -10.38 3.25
CA PHE A 133 25.24 -9.82 1.93
C PHE A 133 25.48 -8.30 1.87
N PHE A 134 25.06 -7.50 2.86
CA PHE A 134 25.21 -6.03 2.75
C PHE A 134 26.56 -5.49 3.23
N GLN A 135 27.38 -6.32 3.89
CA GLN A 135 28.68 -5.88 4.42
C GLN A 135 29.67 -5.54 3.29
N GLY A 136 30.42 -4.44 3.49
CA GLY A 136 31.49 -4.00 2.58
C GLY A 136 31.05 -3.17 1.37
N TYR A 137 29.74 -2.96 1.16
CA TYR A 137 29.23 -2.10 0.10
C TYR A 137 29.13 -0.64 0.57
N ASN A 138 29.48 0.29 -0.32
CA ASN A 138 29.41 1.72 -0.04
C ASN A 138 28.07 2.34 -0.44
N ILE A 139 27.47 1.83 -1.53
CA ILE A 139 26.17 2.27 -2.06
C ILE A 139 25.36 1.03 -2.43
N ALA A 140 24.06 1.05 -2.17
CA ALA A 140 23.14 -0.01 -2.60
C ALA A 140 21.99 0.56 -3.46
N LEU A 141 21.65 -0.11 -4.56
CA LEU A 141 20.52 0.22 -5.42
C LEU A 141 19.42 -0.82 -5.22
N GLY A 142 18.27 -0.41 -4.70
CA GLY A 142 17.10 -1.27 -4.54
C GLY A 142 16.14 -1.12 -5.71
N TYR A 143 15.94 -2.19 -6.49
CA TYR A 143 15.05 -2.17 -7.66
C TYR A 143 13.61 -2.50 -7.24
N ALA A 144 12.66 -1.58 -7.48
CA ALA A 144 11.28 -1.72 -7.06
C ALA A 144 11.18 -2.10 -5.56
N TYR A 145 10.44 -3.17 -5.25
CA TYR A 145 10.26 -3.69 -3.88
C TYR A 145 11.56 -4.13 -3.21
N ALA A 146 12.64 -4.37 -3.96
CA ALA A 146 13.94 -4.68 -3.38
C ALA A 146 14.58 -3.50 -2.63
N ALA A 147 14.02 -2.29 -2.73
CA ALA A 147 14.38 -1.17 -1.85
C ALA A 147 13.92 -1.37 -0.39
N VAL A 148 12.88 -2.18 -0.15
CA VAL A 148 12.29 -2.35 1.18
C VAL A 148 13.29 -2.92 2.20
N PRO A 149 14.03 -4.02 1.93
CA PRO A 149 15.06 -4.51 2.84
C PRO A 149 16.11 -3.46 3.22
N LEU A 150 16.60 -2.68 2.24
CA LEU A 150 17.60 -1.62 2.47
C LEU A 150 17.05 -0.53 3.41
N TYR A 151 15.79 -0.14 3.20
CA TYR A 151 15.11 0.81 4.06
C TYR A 151 14.90 0.27 5.48
N LEU A 152 14.44 -0.98 5.62
CA LEU A 152 14.14 -1.56 6.93
C LEU A 152 15.39 -1.70 7.80
N VAL A 153 16.54 -2.07 7.23
CA VAL A 153 17.81 -2.18 7.97
C VAL A 153 18.54 -0.85 8.15
N GLY A 154 18.05 0.22 7.51
CA GLY A 154 18.67 1.53 7.59
C GLY A 154 20.01 1.60 6.88
N PHE A 155 20.11 0.97 5.71
CA PHE A 155 21.31 1.07 4.89
C PHE A 155 21.57 2.54 4.54
N ASN A 156 22.69 3.10 4.99
CA ASN A 156 22.91 4.55 5.01
C ASN A 156 22.81 5.21 3.61
N ARG A 157 23.51 4.66 2.62
CA ARG A 157 23.61 5.22 1.27
C ARG A 157 22.88 4.33 0.26
N PHE A 158 21.56 4.33 0.31
CA PHE A 158 20.76 3.56 -0.66
C PHE A 158 20.00 4.46 -1.65
N VAL A 159 19.90 3.97 -2.87
CA VAL A 159 19.23 4.59 -4.00
C VAL A 159 18.11 3.68 -4.44
N CYS A 160 16.91 4.23 -4.65
CA CYS A 160 15.80 3.46 -5.17
C CYS A 160 15.78 3.53 -6.69
N VAL A 161 15.60 2.40 -7.36
CA VAL A 161 15.39 2.33 -8.81
C VAL A 161 13.93 1.97 -9.07
N GLU A 162 13.19 2.98 -9.46
CA GLU A 162 11.76 2.94 -9.76
C GLU A 162 11.56 2.46 -11.20
N ILE A 163 10.78 1.37 -11.36
CA ILE A 163 10.55 0.70 -12.64
C ILE A 163 9.05 0.47 -12.94
N GLY A 164 8.18 1.32 -12.38
CA GLY A 164 6.72 1.33 -12.58
C GLY A 164 5.91 1.25 -11.28
N THR A 165 6.55 0.86 -10.17
CA THR A 165 5.97 0.75 -8.83
C THR A 165 5.37 2.04 -8.26
N LEU A 166 5.79 3.23 -8.70
CA LEU A 166 5.16 4.47 -8.27
C LEU A 166 3.66 4.48 -8.64
N ARG A 167 3.29 3.88 -9.78
CA ARG A 167 1.89 3.71 -10.17
C ARG A 167 1.13 2.80 -9.20
N ASP A 168 1.78 1.75 -8.71
CA ASP A 168 1.16 0.74 -7.85
C ASP A 168 0.91 1.28 -6.44
N ILE A 169 1.84 2.10 -5.92
CA ILE A 169 1.72 2.77 -4.62
C ILE A 169 0.42 3.58 -4.50
N TYR A 170 -0.02 4.22 -5.60
CA TYR A 170 -1.25 5.01 -5.61
C TYR A 170 -2.50 4.19 -5.90
N LYS A 171 -2.38 3.12 -6.69
CA LYS A 171 -3.51 2.28 -7.11
C LYS A 171 -3.95 1.28 -6.06
N VAL A 172 -3.01 0.74 -5.28
CA VAL A 172 -3.27 -0.34 -4.31
C VAL A 172 -2.75 0.08 -2.95
N ASP A 173 -3.63 0.23 -1.97
CA ASP A 173 -3.23 0.42 -0.58
C ASP A 173 -2.84 -0.93 0.02
N SER A 174 -1.55 -1.12 0.29
CA SER A 174 -1.03 -2.35 0.91
C SER A 174 0.13 -2.03 1.84
N PRO A 175 0.39 -2.88 2.86
CA PRO A 175 1.56 -2.76 3.73
C PRO A 175 2.87 -2.55 2.95
N LEU A 176 3.09 -3.37 1.92
CA LEU A 176 4.29 -3.32 1.09
C LEU A 176 4.43 -1.98 0.35
N ASN A 177 3.33 -1.47 -0.21
CA ASN A 177 3.32 -0.20 -0.94
C ASN A 177 3.53 0.99 0.00
N ARG A 178 2.96 0.97 1.20
CA ARG A 178 3.23 1.98 2.23
C ARG A 178 4.71 1.98 2.63
N ILE A 179 5.29 0.81 2.88
CA ILE A 179 6.71 0.67 3.23
C ILE A 179 7.60 1.13 2.06
N LEU A 180 7.29 0.76 0.82
CA LEU A 180 8.03 1.18 -0.37
C LEU A 180 7.95 2.71 -0.58
N ALA A 181 6.79 3.31 -0.36
CA ALA A 181 6.62 4.76 -0.41
C ALA A 181 7.52 5.49 0.61
N GLN A 182 7.63 4.94 1.83
CA GLN A 182 8.57 5.45 2.83
C GLN A 182 10.03 5.20 2.43
N ALA A 183 10.35 4.04 1.83
CA ALA A 183 11.68 3.76 1.30
C ALA A 183 12.10 4.78 0.23
N TYR A 184 11.18 5.16 -0.68
CA TYR A 184 11.44 6.20 -1.69
C TYR A 184 11.71 7.56 -1.06
N LYS A 185 10.90 7.95 -0.07
CA LYS A 185 11.10 9.20 0.69
C LYS A 185 12.41 9.24 1.48
N ALA A 186 12.84 8.11 2.03
CA ALA A 186 14.02 7.99 2.87
C ALA A 186 15.32 7.72 2.10
N SER A 187 15.23 7.29 0.84
CA SER A 187 16.40 7.02 -0.01
C SER A 187 17.20 8.30 -0.28
N SER A 188 18.52 8.14 -0.51
CA SER A 188 19.39 9.27 -0.83
C SER A 188 19.08 9.88 -2.19
N HIS A 189 18.51 9.09 -3.11
CA HIS A 189 18.07 9.50 -4.44
C HIS A 189 17.12 8.44 -5.03
N VAL A 190 16.14 8.87 -5.83
CA VAL A 190 15.28 7.96 -6.62
C VAL A 190 15.60 8.08 -8.10
N LEU A 191 15.96 6.96 -8.73
CA LEU A 191 16.16 6.84 -10.17
C LEU A 191 14.87 6.35 -10.79
N ILE A 192 14.28 7.17 -11.66
CA ILE A 192 13.01 6.86 -12.33
C ILE A 192 13.30 6.45 -13.77
N THR A 193 12.85 5.27 -14.18
CA THR A 193 13.08 4.78 -15.56
C THR A 193 11.89 5.01 -16.49
N ASN A 194 10.68 5.16 -15.94
CA ASN A 194 9.46 5.36 -16.72
C ASN A 194 9.04 6.84 -16.70
N ALA A 195 8.84 7.43 -17.87
CA ALA A 195 8.64 8.87 -18.00
C ALA A 195 7.38 9.38 -17.28
N ASP A 196 6.32 8.58 -17.24
CA ASP A 196 5.06 8.92 -16.57
C ASP A 196 5.14 8.92 -15.03
N CYS A 197 6.26 8.44 -14.47
CA CYS A 197 6.40 8.27 -13.03
C CYS A 197 6.86 9.55 -12.29
N ASN A 198 7.23 10.63 -12.99
CA ASN A 198 7.61 11.90 -12.34
C ASN A 198 6.45 12.55 -11.59
N GLN A 199 5.23 12.52 -12.16
CA GLN A 199 4.07 13.12 -11.50
C GLN A 199 3.79 12.42 -10.16
N TYR A 200 3.85 11.09 -10.12
CA TYR A 200 3.69 10.33 -8.87
C TYR A 200 4.84 10.59 -7.87
N ALA A 201 6.06 10.86 -8.36
CA ALA A 201 7.16 11.26 -7.50
C ALA A 201 6.92 12.64 -6.86
N GLU A 202 6.39 13.59 -7.62
CA GLU A 202 6.00 14.93 -7.16
C GLU A 202 4.84 14.85 -6.16
N GLU A 203 3.80 14.09 -6.47
CA GLU A 203 2.66 13.83 -5.58
C GLU A 203 3.09 13.13 -4.28
N LEU A 204 4.11 12.28 -4.34
CA LEU A 204 4.66 11.62 -3.15
C LEU A 204 5.53 12.57 -2.32
N GLY A 205 5.90 13.72 -2.87
CA GLY A 205 6.76 14.71 -2.23
C GLY A 205 8.24 14.33 -2.26
N LEU A 206 8.68 13.57 -3.26
CA LEU A 206 10.09 13.20 -3.41
C LEU A 206 10.93 14.43 -3.75
N LYS A 207 12.00 14.65 -2.98
CA LYS A 207 12.88 15.82 -3.11
C LYS A 207 14.05 15.61 -4.06
N GLN A 208 14.49 14.36 -4.23
CA GLN A 208 15.69 14.01 -4.97
C GLN A 208 15.39 12.83 -5.90
N TYR A 209 15.11 13.13 -7.15
CA TYR A 209 14.95 12.12 -8.19
C TYR A 209 15.53 12.59 -9.52
N SER A 210 15.86 11.64 -10.38
CA SER A 210 16.30 11.93 -11.75
C SER A 210 15.89 10.80 -12.68
N TYR A 211 15.76 11.13 -13.97
CA TYR A 211 15.54 10.12 -15.00
C TYR A 211 16.79 9.24 -15.15
N LEU A 212 16.59 7.93 -15.29
CA LEU A 212 17.62 6.98 -15.70
C LEU A 212 17.13 6.22 -16.93
N PRO A 213 17.79 6.36 -18.09
CA PRO A 213 17.45 5.57 -19.27
C PRO A 213 17.52 4.07 -18.98
N HIS A 214 16.65 3.30 -19.64
CA HIS A 214 16.71 1.85 -19.61
C HIS A 214 18.06 1.37 -20.18
N PRO A 215 18.68 0.31 -19.64
CA PRO A 215 19.96 -0.16 -20.13
C PRO A 215 19.79 -0.88 -21.46
N VAL A 216 20.33 -0.29 -22.53
CA VAL A 216 20.46 -0.93 -23.85
C VAL A 216 21.93 -1.11 -24.15
N ASP A 217 22.36 -2.35 -24.40
CA ASP A 217 23.72 -2.62 -24.87
C ASP A 217 23.76 -2.39 -26.38
N GLU A 218 24.15 -1.18 -26.80
CA GLU A 218 24.15 -0.77 -28.20
C GLU A 218 25.17 -1.52 -29.09
N ASP A 219 26.02 -2.37 -28.50
CA ASP A 219 26.89 -3.30 -29.23
C ASP A 219 26.17 -4.62 -29.53
N VAL A 220 25.19 -5.01 -28.71
CA VAL A 220 24.34 -6.19 -28.91
C VAL A 220 23.16 -5.84 -29.82
N PHE A 221 22.45 -4.77 -29.48
CA PHE A 221 21.37 -4.22 -30.30
C PHE A 221 21.97 -3.27 -31.32
N ALA A 222 22.31 -3.80 -32.50
CA ALA A 222 22.95 -3.05 -33.56
C ALA A 222 22.38 -3.45 -34.94
N PRO A 223 22.44 -2.57 -35.95
CA PRO A 223 22.02 -2.90 -37.30
C PRO A 223 22.89 -4.02 -37.91
N ILE A 224 22.27 -5.04 -38.51
CA ILE A 224 22.98 -6.22 -39.08
C ILE A 224 23.12 -6.18 -40.62
N GLY A 225 22.62 -5.14 -41.29
CA GLY A 225 22.75 -4.96 -42.74
C GLY A 225 21.98 -6.00 -43.59
N VAL A 226 22.50 -6.35 -44.78
CA VAL A 226 21.79 -7.11 -45.84
C VAL A 226 21.56 -8.60 -45.52
N LYS A 227 22.00 -9.09 -44.34
CA LYS A 227 21.89 -10.50 -43.93
C LYS A 227 20.61 -10.84 -43.15
N GLY A 228 19.62 -9.95 -43.14
CA GLY A 228 18.41 -10.09 -42.33
C GLY A 228 17.62 -11.37 -42.63
N ALA A 229 17.35 -11.65 -43.91
CA ALA A 229 16.58 -12.82 -44.34
C ALA A 229 17.28 -14.16 -44.02
N GLU A 230 18.60 -14.25 -44.25
CA GLU A 230 19.40 -15.43 -43.87
C GLU A 230 19.34 -15.69 -42.36
N THR A 231 19.39 -14.62 -41.58
CA THR A 231 19.31 -14.68 -40.11
C THR A 231 17.94 -15.20 -39.66
N LEU A 232 16.84 -14.66 -40.19
CA LEU A 232 15.48 -15.12 -39.88
C LEU A 232 15.29 -16.58 -40.25
N LYS A 233 15.74 -16.97 -41.45
CA LYS A 233 15.69 -18.36 -41.92
C LYS A 233 16.44 -19.32 -40.99
N SER A 234 17.61 -18.92 -40.49
CA SER A 234 18.39 -19.73 -39.53
C SER A 234 17.67 -19.95 -38.19
N LEU A 235 16.73 -19.06 -37.84
CA LEU A 235 15.89 -19.13 -36.64
C LEU A 235 14.52 -19.75 -36.92
N GLY A 236 14.28 -20.27 -38.13
CA GLY A 236 12.98 -20.84 -38.51
C GLY A 236 11.86 -19.79 -38.63
N LEU A 237 12.22 -18.52 -38.86
CA LEU A 237 11.28 -17.42 -39.06
C LEU A 237 11.16 -17.07 -40.56
N PRO A 238 10.00 -16.53 -41.00
CA PRO A 238 9.82 -16.07 -42.37
C PRO A 238 10.79 -14.96 -42.76
N GLU A 239 11.05 -14.80 -44.06
CA GLU A 239 12.01 -13.80 -44.57
C GLU A 239 11.57 -12.35 -44.34
N ARG A 240 10.26 -12.11 -44.26
CA ARG A 240 9.67 -10.78 -44.10
C ARG A 240 8.70 -10.76 -42.92
N ILE A 241 9.06 -10.02 -41.88
CA ILE A 241 8.30 -10.02 -40.62
C ILE A 241 8.04 -8.62 -40.05
N PHE A 242 6.92 -8.51 -39.36
CA PHE A 242 6.72 -7.53 -38.29
C PHE A 242 6.91 -8.24 -36.95
N LEU A 243 7.59 -7.59 -36.02
CA LEU A 243 7.88 -8.17 -34.70
C LEU A 243 7.13 -7.42 -33.60
N ALA A 244 6.36 -8.13 -32.78
CA ALA A 244 5.73 -7.62 -31.56
C ALA A 244 6.19 -8.46 -30.35
N PRO A 245 7.34 -8.12 -29.72
CA PRO A 245 7.99 -8.98 -28.74
C PRO A 245 7.51 -8.73 -27.29
N ALA A 246 6.64 -7.73 -27.07
CA ALA A 246 6.09 -7.44 -25.76
C ALA A 246 5.08 -8.50 -25.30
N ARG A 247 4.93 -8.67 -23.98
CA ARG A 247 3.89 -9.52 -23.37
C ARG A 247 2.49 -9.11 -23.83
N GLN A 248 1.58 -10.07 -23.94
CA GLN A 248 0.16 -9.87 -24.18
C GLN A 248 -0.49 -9.27 -22.94
N ASP A 249 -0.72 -7.96 -22.97
CA ASP A 249 -1.42 -7.19 -21.92
C ASP A 249 -2.20 -6.07 -22.60
N TRP A 250 -3.49 -6.28 -22.86
CA TRP A 250 -4.27 -5.36 -23.69
C TRP A 250 -4.49 -4.01 -23.00
N LYS A 251 -4.44 -3.97 -21.67
CA LYS A 251 -4.60 -2.73 -20.90
C LYS A 251 -3.38 -1.84 -21.01
N ILE A 252 -2.18 -2.40 -20.83
CA ILE A 252 -0.93 -1.65 -20.77
C ILE A 252 -0.27 -1.56 -22.15
N LYS A 253 -0.24 -2.68 -22.88
CA LYS A 253 0.45 -2.83 -24.16
C LYS A 253 -0.48 -2.66 -25.36
N GLY A 254 -1.79 -2.82 -25.22
CA GLY A 254 -2.74 -2.59 -26.32
C GLY A 254 -2.55 -3.56 -27.49
N ASN A 255 -2.13 -4.81 -27.22
CA ASN A 255 -1.76 -5.78 -28.27
C ASN A 255 -2.89 -6.05 -29.27
N ASN A 256 -4.14 -5.99 -28.82
CA ASN A 256 -5.32 -6.16 -29.66
C ASN A 256 -5.38 -5.16 -30.83
N LEU A 257 -4.83 -3.96 -30.66
CA LEU A 257 -4.88 -2.91 -31.70
C LEU A 257 -4.02 -3.26 -32.91
N TYR A 258 -2.80 -3.76 -32.70
CA TYR A 258 -1.96 -4.17 -33.82
C TYR A 258 -2.45 -5.47 -34.46
N LEU A 259 -3.12 -6.36 -33.72
CA LEU A 259 -3.72 -7.57 -34.28
C LEU A 259 -4.87 -7.21 -35.24
N GLU A 260 -5.71 -6.27 -34.84
CA GLU A 260 -6.80 -5.76 -35.69
C GLU A 260 -6.25 -4.99 -36.90
N ALA A 261 -5.20 -4.18 -36.72
CA ALA A 261 -4.53 -3.50 -37.84
C ALA A 261 -3.92 -4.52 -38.83
N PHE A 262 -3.26 -5.56 -38.31
CA PHE A 262 -2.68 -6.61 -39.15
C PHE A 262 -3.74 -7.41 -39.90
N ALA A 263 -4.89 -7.69 -39.28
CA ALA A 263 -6.03 -8.33 -39.97
C ALA A 263 -6.50 -7.51 -41.18
N ARG A 264 -6.59 -6.19 -41.03
CA ARG A 264 -6.97 -5.28 -42.12
C ARG A 264 -5.89 -5.23 -43.20
N LEU A 265 -4.62 -5.24 -42.84
CA LEU A 265 -3.51 -5.29 -43.79
C LEU A 265 -3.58 -6.53 -44.69
N LEU A 266 -3.91 -7.70 -44.11
CA LEU A 266 -3.98 -8.97 -44.85
C LEU A 266 -5.09 -9.02 -45.91
N SER A 267 -6.07 -8.11 -45.85
CA SER A 267 -7.06 -7.95 -46.92
C SER A 267 -6.45 -7.43 -48.23
N GLN A 268 -5.25 -6.86 -48.18
CA GLN A 268 -4.57 -6.23 -49.32
C GLN A 268 -3.29 -6.96 -49.73
N ARG A 269 -2.59 -7.62 -48.80
CA ARG A 269 -1.31 -8.30 -49.06
C ARG A 269 -1.03 -9.44 -48.07
N THR A 270 -0.32 -10.47 -48.52
CA THR A 270 -0.04 -11.68 -47.72
C THR A 270 1.45 -12.04 -47.65
N ASP A 271 2.32 -11.15 -48.12
CA ASP A 271 3.77 -11.33 -48.22
C ASP A 271 4.55 -11.00 -46.92
N VAL A 272 3.87 -10.88 -45.79
CA VAL A 272 4.45 -10.56 -44.48
C VAL A 272 3.85 -11.46 -43.39
N THR A 273 4.65 -11.81 -42.39
CA THR A 273 4.20 -12.53 -41.19
C THR A 273 4.35 -11.67 -39.95
N LEU A 274 3.35 -11.70 -39.07
CA LEU A 274 3.43 -11.08 -37.75
C LEU A 274 4.02 -12.10 -36.75
N VAL A 275 5.16 -11.77 -36.16
CA VAL A 275 5.82 -12.59 -35.13
C VAL A 275 5.52 -11.99 -33.76
N ILE A 276 4.83 -12.74 -32.91
CA ILE A 276 4.33 -12.25 -31.60
C ILE A 276 4.74 -13.16 -30.45
N CYS A 277 4.97 -12.56 -29.28
CA CYS A 277 5.35 -13.29 -28.07
C CYS A 277 4.14 -13.94 -27.38
N GLU A 278 4.24 -15.24 -27.12
CA GLU A 278 3.24 -16.06 -26.43
C GLU A 278 3.51 -16.06 -24.91
N TRP A 279 3.29 -14.91 -24.29
CA TRP A 279 3.45 -14.69 -22.85
C TRP A 279 2.59 -13.51 -22.40
N GLY A 280 1.97 -13.59 -21.23
CA GLY A 280 1.21 -12.50 -20.60
C GLY A 280 -0.22 -12.89 -20.25
N PRO A 281 -0.93 -12.05 -19.47
CA PRO A 281 -2.29 -12.34 -19.00
C PRO A 281 -3.31 -12.49 -20.14
N ASP A 282 -3.11 -11.85 -21.29
CA ASP A 282 -4.09 -11.85 -22.40
C ASP A 282 -3.72 -12.83 -23.54
N VAL A 283 -2.87 -13.84 -23.29
CA VAL A 283 -2.45 -14.80 -24.34
C VAL A 283 -3.64 -15.57 -24.91
N GLU A 284 -4.52 -16.10 -24.09
CA GLU A 284 -5.69 -16.87 -24.56
C GLU A 284 -6.64 -16.01 -25.40
N ARG A 285 -6.86 -14.76 -24.96
CA ARG A 285 -7.67 -13.79 -25.71
C ARG A 285 -7.00 -13.40 -27.04
N ALA A 286 -5.68 -13.28 -27.06
CA ALA A 286 -4.94 -13.00 -28.29
C ALA A 286 -5.03 -14.17 -29.28
N HIS A 287 -4.94 -15.42 -28.81
CA HIS A 287 -5.20 -16.63 -29.63
C HIS A 287 -6.62 -16.64 -30.19
N ALA A 288 -7.62 -16.33 -29.37
CA ALA A 288 -9.02 -16.25 -29.80
C ALA A 288 -9.21 -15.19 -30.89
N LEU A 289 -8.64 -14.00 -30.73
CA LEU A 289 -8.73 -12.92 -31.73
C LEU A 289 -8.02 -13.30 -33.04
N VAL A 290 -6.83 -13.91 -32.95
CA VAL A 290 -6.11 -14.46 -34.11
C VAL A 290 -6.98 -15.48 -34.85
N ALA A 291 -7.69 -16.33 -34.12
CA ALA A 291 -8.57 -17.33 -34.72
C ALA A 291 -9.84 -16.73 -35.34
N GLU A 292 -10.50 -15.82 -34.63
CA GLU A 292 -11.70 -15.11 -35.11
C GLU A 292 -11.43 -14.34 -36.41
N ARG A 293 -10.23 -13.73 -36.51
CA ARG A 293 -9.80 -12.96 -37.67
C ARG A 293 -9.12 -13.80 -38.77
N GLY A 294 -8.99 -15.12 -38.57
CA GLY A 294 -8.38 -16.01 -39.55
C GLY A 294 -6.89 -15.77 -39.80
N LEU A 295 -6.16 -15.25 -38.79
CA LEU A 295 -4.77 -14.81 -38.92
C LEU A 295 -3.75 -15.94 -38.72
N GLN A 296 -4.17 -17.15 -38.34
CA GLN A 296 -3.26 -18.26 -38.01
C GLN A 296 -2.18 -18.53 -39.07
N PRO A 297 -2.45 -18.48 -40.39
CA PRO A 297 -1.42 -18.71 -41.40
C PRO A 297 -0.35 -17.63 -41.47
N HIS A 298 -0.63 -16.44 -40.93
CA HIS A 298 0.19 -15.23 -41.03
C HIS A 298 0.70 -14.73 -39.68
N VAL A 299 0.45 -15.47 -38.60
CA VAL A 299 0.91 -15.17 -37.25
C VAL A 299 1.81 -16.30 -36.76
N LYS A 300 3.04 -15.94 -36.37
CA LYS A 300 4.01 -16.86 -35.77
C LYS A 300 4.17 -16.53 -34.28
N TRP A 301 3.73 -17.45 -33.44
CA TRP A 301 3.97 -17.39 -32.01
C TRP A 301 5.40 -17.80 -31.67
N ILE A 302 6.04 -17.03 -30.79
CA ILE A 302 7.38 -17.31 -30.24
C ILE A 302 7.35 -17.19 -28.71
N LYS A 303 8.25 -17.90 -28.03
CA LYS A 303 8.49 -17.70 -26.59
C LYS A 303 9.38 -16.47 -26.35
N PRO A 304 9.42 -15.93 -25.11
CA PRO A 304 10.36 -14.88 -24.73
C PRO A 304 11.80 -15.19 -25.14
N LEU A 305 12.37 -14.36 -26.01
CA LEU A 305 13.70 -14.56 -26.58
C LEU A 305 14.80 -14.00 -25.66
N PRO A 306 15.97 -14.66 -25.58
CA PRO A 306 17.19 -14.05 -25.06
C PRO A 306 17.60 -12.81 -25.86
N GLU A 307 18.29 -11.86 -25.23
CA GLU A 307 18.55 -10.53 -25.81
C GLU A 307 19.36 -10.58 -27.10
N ARG A 308 20.37 -11.45 -27.22
CA ARG A 308 21.16 -11.53 -28.47
C ARG A 308 20.34 -12.10 -29.62
N THR A 309 19.48 -13.08 -29.34
CA THR A 309 18.53 -13.63 -30.31
C THR A 309 17.50 -12.57 -30.69
N LEU A 310 16.94 -11.87 -29.70
CA LEU A 310 15.98 -10.78 -29.92
C LEU A 310 16.58 -9.67 -30.77
N ALA A 311 17.82 -9.25 -30.51
CA ALA A 311 18.53 -8.23 -31.26
C ALA A 311 18.65 -8.59 -32.75
N LYS A 312 18.98 -9.86 -33.05
CA LYS A 312 19.03 -10.38 -34.43
C LYS A 312 17.66 -10.33 -35.10
N VAL A 313 16.61 -10.80 -34.43
CA VAL A 313 15.24 -10.78 -34.99
C VAL A 313 14.78 -9.34 -35.20
N MET A 314 14.99 -8.44 -34.23
CA MET A 314 14.66 -7.02 -34.34
C MET A 314 15.38 -6.36 -35.52
N ALA A 315 16.69 -6.57 -35.65
CA ALA A 315 17.49 -5.96 -36.71
C ALA A 315 17.20 -6.55 -38.11
N SER A 316 16.56 -7.73 -38.17
CA SER A 316 16.04 -8.34 -39.41
C SER A 316 14.59 -7.98 -39.72
N SER A 317 13.86 -7.32 -38.81
CA SER A 317 12.44 -7.04 -38.98
C SER A 317 12.19 -5.79 -39.83
N GLU A 318 11.07 -5.75 -40.54
CA GLU A 318 10.64 -4.54 -41.27
C GLU A 318 10.18 -3.45 -40.30
N LEU A 319 9.55 -3.88 -39.19
CA LEU A 319 8.92 -3.03 -38.20
C LEU A 319 8.91 -3.73 -36.84
N VAL A 320 9.12 -2.97 -35.77
CA VAL A 320 8.86 -3.42 -34.40
C VAL A 320 7.62 -2.72 -33.84
N LEU A 321 6.67 -3.49 -33.35
CA LEU A 321 5.46 -3.03 -32.69
C LEU A 321 5.64 -3.20 -31.17
N ASP A 322 5.45 -2.14 -30.38
CA ASP A 322 5.51 -2.22 -28.91
C ASP A 322 4.16 -1.88 -28.29
N GLN A 323 4.09 -0.82 -27.48
CA GLN A 323 2.96 -0.55 -26.60
C GLN A 323 2.06 0.55 -27.15
N PHE A 324 0.77 0.23 -27.28
CA PHE A 324 -0.30 1.10 -27.78
C PHE A 324 -1.36 1.42 -26.71
N GLY A 325 -1.16 0.93 -25.48
CA GLY A 325 -2.04 1.25 -24.35
C GLY A 325 -1.92 2.72 -23.92
N GLY A 326 -2.78 3.13 -22.99
CA GLY A 326 -2.94 4.55 -22.61
C GLY A 326 -1.79 5.19 -21.81
N LEU A 327 -0.61 4.58 -21.75
CA LEU A 327 0.54 5.12 -20.99
C LEU A 327 1.36 6.17 -21.78
N GLY A 328 1.32 6.13 -23.11
CA GLY A 328 2.05 7.11 -23.95
C GLY A 328 3.58 7.07 -23.79
N THR A 329 4.15 5.99 -23.28
CA THR A 329 5.60 5.86 -23.02
C THR A 329 6.21 4.65 -23.73
N PHE A 330 7.52 4.42 -23.58
CA PHE A 330 8.16 3.16 -23.96
C PHE A 330 8.89 2.53 -22.77
N GLY A 331 8.96 1.20 -22.79
CA GLY A 331 9.82 0.41 -21.92
C GLY A 331 11.14 0.04 -22.62
N LEU A 332 11.65 -1.16 -22.36
CA LEU A 332 12.89 -1.67 -22.95
C LEU A 332 12.83 -1.93 -24.47
N ILE A 333 11.66 -2.27 -25.03
CA ILE A 333 11.54 -2.71 -26.44
C ILE A 333 11.79 -1.56 -27.42
N GLY A 334 11.16 -0.41 -27.22
CA GLY A 334 11.35 0.77 -28.09
C GLY A 334 12.83 1.15 -28.29
N PRO A 335 13.58 1.43 -27.21
CA PRO A 335 15.02 1.73 -27.28
C PRO A 335 15.86 0.62 -27.92
N LYS A 336 15.53 -0.65 -27.68
CA LYS A 336 16.22 -1.80 -28.32
C LYS A 336 16.00 -1.82 -29.83
N ALA A 337 14.76 -1.59 -30.30
CA ALA A 337 14.45 -1.49 -31.72
C ALA A 337 15.18 -0.31 -32.37
N MET A 338 15.17 0.85 -31.70
CA MET A 338 15.91 2.04 -32.15
C MET A 338 17.42 1.78 -32.23
N ALA A 339 17.98 1.03 -31.29
CA ALA A 339 19.40 0.67 -31.28
C ALA A 339 19.77 -0.27 -32.44
N CYS A 340 18.88 -1.19 -32.81
CA CYS A 340 19.00 -2.02 -34.02
C CYS A 340 18.82 -1.22 -35.33
N GLY A 341 18.39 0.04 -35.25
CA GLY A 341 18.05 0.84 -36.43
C GLY A 341 16.77 0.38 -37.12
N THR A 342 15.89 -0.33 -36.41
CA THR A 342 14.59 -0.79 -36.93
C THR A 342 13.51 0.21 -36.53
N PRO A 343 12.65 0.67 -37.47
CA PRO A 343 11.52 1.54 -37.11
C PRO A 343 10.64 0.88 -36.05
N CYS A 344 10.26 1.66 -35.04
CA CYS A 344 9.43 1.19 -33.94
C CYS A 344 8.14 2.00 -33.88
N VAL A 345 7.00 1.30 -33.90
CA VAL A 345 5.66 1.90 -33.76
C VAL A 345 5.13 1.65 -32.36
N LEU A 346 4.73 2.71 -31.68
CA LEU A 346 4.17 2.68 -30.33
C LEU A 346 3.37 3.96 -30.06
N HIS A 347 2.53 3.97 -29.03
CA HIS A 347 1.89 5.21 -28.59
C HIS A 347 2.87 6.05 -27.77
N PHE A 348 3.31 7.19 -28.31
CA PHE A 348 4.30 8.07 -27.70
C PHE A 348 3.74 9.47 -27.45
N ASP A 349 3.76 9.89 -26.18
CA ASP A 349 3.42 11.23 -25.73
C ASP A 349 4.71 12.03 -25.48
N VAL A 350 4.91 13.06 -26.30
CA VAL A 350 6.10 13.91 -26.25
C VAL A 350 6.15 14.72 -24.96
N GLU A 351 5.02 15.20 -24.45
CA GLU A 351 4.96 16.04 -23.25
C GLU A 351 5.42 15.26 -22.02
N LEU A 352 4.98 14.00 -21.88
CA LEU A 352 5.41 13.11 -20.81
C LEU A 352 6.93 12.88 -20.77
N HIS A 353 7.62 12.97 -21.91
CA HIS A 353 9.05 12.67 -22.01
C HIS A 353 9.95 13.91 -21.99
N ARG A 354 9.41 15.14 -21.96
CA ARG A 354 10.21 16.38 -21.99
C ARG A 354 11.23 16.49 -20.86
N TRP A 355 10.93 15.90 -19.70
CA TRP A 355 11.82 15.91 -18.55
C TRP A 355 12.89 14.79 -18.61
N CYS A 356 12.70 13.80 -19.49
CA CYS A 356 13.60 12.65 -19.65
C CYS A 356 14.72 12.93 -20.66
N PHE A 357 14.36 13.53 -21.80
CA PHE A 357 15.26 13.68 -22.95
C PHE A 357 15.22 15.10 -23.53
N PRO A 358 16.37 15.64 -23.94
CA PRO A 358 16.43 16.97 -24.57
C PRO A 358 15.87 16.96 -26.00
N GLU A 359 15.91 15.80 -26.67
CA GLU A 359 15.38 15.62 -28.03
C GLU A 359 14.37 14.48 -28.07
N THR A 360 13.27 14.68 -28.80
CA THR A 360 12.25 13.66 -29.01
C THR A 360 12.82 12.45 -29.74
N PRO A 361 12.67 11.23 -29.20
CA PRO A 361 13.11 10.01 -29.87
C PRO A 361 12.35 9.82 -31.19
N PRO A 362 13.04 9.39 -32.26
CA PRO A 362 12.44 9.24 -33.60
C PRO A 362 11.64 7.94 -33.74
N VAL A 363 10.70 7.70 -32.84
CA VAL A 363 9.71 6.62 -32.90
C VAL A 363 8.52 7.02 -33.78
N LEU A 364 7.84 6.03 -34.36
CA LEU A 364 6.60 6.23 -35.12
C LEU A 364 5.42 6.19 -34.16
N SER A 365 4.90 7.35 -33.77
CA SER A 365 3.78 7.40 -32.83
C SER A 365 2.48 6.94 -33.48
N ALA A 366 1.72 6.07 -32.80
CA ALA A 366 0.39 5.63 -33.18
C ALA A 366 -0.45 5.23 -31.95
N ALA A 367 -1.71 5.65 -31.89
CA ALA A 367 -2.65 5.34 -30.81
C ALA A 367 -3.87 4.53 -31.28
N THR A 368 -4.13 4.50 -32.59
CA THR A 368 -5.32 3.90 -33.19
C THR A 368 -4.98 2.78 -34.17
N VAL A 369 -5.95 1.91 -34.45
CA VAL A 369 -5.81 0.83 -35.45
C VAL A 369 -5.45 1.40 -36.83
N GLU A 370 -6.04 2.53 -37.19
CA GLU A 370 -5.83 3.20 -38.48
C GLU A 370 -4.41 3.76 -38.61
N GLU A 371 -3.86 4.38 -37.56
CA GLU A 371 -2.48 4.87 -37.57
C GLU A 371 -1.47 3.71 -37.58
N ILE A 372 -1.73 2.64 -36.83
CA ILE A 372 -0.88 1.44 -36.84
C ILE A 372 -0.87 0.83 -38.24
N LEU A 373 -2.03 0.69 -38.87
CA LEU A 373 -2.17 0.17 -40.22
C LEU A 373 -1.41 1.03 -41.25
N MET A 374 -1.49 2.36 -41.14
CA MET A 374 -0.74 3.28 -41.99
C MET A 374 0.77 3.02 -41.90
N HIS A 375 1.34 2.94 -40.69
CA HIS A 375 2.77 2.66 -40.52
C HIS A 375 3.17 1.26 -40.99
N MET A 376 2.28 0.27 -40.87
CA MET A 376 2.51 -1.07 -41.43
C MET A 376 2.60 -1.03 -42.97
N HIS A 377 1.74 -0.26 -43.65
CA HIS A 377 1.82 -0.07 -45.10
C HIS A 377 3.13 0.63 -45.49
N ASP A 378 3.43 1.76 -44.85
CA ASP A 378 4.64 2.55 -45.11
C ASP A 378 5.91 1.71 -44.88
N ALA A 379 5.91 0.84 -43.87
CA ALA A 379 7.03 -0.05 -43.60
C ALA A 379 7.31 -1.01 -44.77
N LEU A 380 6.28 -1.45 -45.48
CA LEU A 380 6.44 -2.44 -46.55
C LEU A 380 6.71 -1.80 -47.93
N ASP A 381 6.25 -0.58 -48.15
CA ASP A 381 6.36 0.12 -49.44
C ASP A 381 7.49 1.18 -49.44
N GLY A 382 7.88 1.68 -48.27
CA GLY A 382 8.75 2.84 -48.06
C GLY A 382 10.18 2.53 -47.60
N ALA A 383 10.88 1.58 -48.23
CA ALA A 383 12.22 1.13 -47.80
C ALA A 383 13.25 2.26 -47.56
N HIS A 384 13.19 3.35 -48.33
CA HIS A 384 14.06 4.51 -48.14
C HIS A 384 13.71 5.32 -46.87
N ILE A 385 12.43 5.51 -46.58
CA ILE A 385 11.95 6.27 -45.41
C ILE A 385 12.27 5.50 -44.13
N ASN A 386 12.03 4.18 -44.11
CA ASN A 386 12.39 3.30 -43.00
C ASN A 386 13.88 3.36 -42.68
N ARG A 387 14.73 3.33 -43.71
CA ARG A 387 16.18 3.45 -43.55
C ARG A 387 16.58 4.80 -42.95
N GLN A 388 15.93 5.89 -43.33
CA GLN A 388 16.20 7.21 -42.75
C GLN A 388 15.77 7.28 -41.28
N ILE A 389 14.61 6.74 -40.93
CA ILE A 389 14.14 6.63 -39.54
C ILE A 389 15.13 5.80 -38.73
N GLY A 390 15.50 4.61 -39.21
CA GLY A 390 16.48 3.74 -38.55
C GLY A 390 17.82 4.41 -38.27
N ILE A 391 18.36 5.17 -39.23
CA ILE A 391 19.60 5.95 -39.04
C ILE A 391 19.43 7.02 -37.95
N LYS A 392 18.29 7.73 -37.94
CA LYS A 392 17.99 8.72 -36.90
C LYS A 392 17.86 8.06 -35.53
N SER A 393 17.16 6.93 -35.45
CA SER A 393 16.97 6.15 -34.22
C SER A 393 18.29 5.69 -33.62
N ARG A 394 19.19 5.14 -34.43
CA ARG A 394 20.52 4.72 -33.96
C ARG A 394 21.31 5.89 -33.40
N LYS A 395 21.36 7.02 -34.12
CA LYS A 395 22.06 8.23 -33.67
C LYS A 395 21.49 8.78 -32.37
N TRP A 396 20.17 8.75 -32.22
CA TRP A 396 19.50 9.18 -30.99
C TRP A 396 19.88 8.28 -29.80
N ILE A 397 19.93 6.96 -29.99
CA ILE A 397 20.40 6.02 -28.95
C ILE A 397 21.83 6.33 -28.54
N GLU A 398 22.74 6.50 -29.51
CA GLU A 398 24.14 6.81 -29.25
C GLU A 398 24.31 8.10 -28.42
N ALA A 399 23.49 9.11 -28.71
CA ALA A 399 23.53 10.42 -28.05
C ALA A 399 22.87 10.45 -26.67
N TYR A 400 21.75 9.76 -26.47
CA TYR A 400 20.84 9.99 -25.32
C TYR A 400 20.50 8.73 -24.50
N HIS A 401 20.88 7.54 -24.96
CA HIS A 401 20.47 6.27 -24.32
C HIS A 401 21.59 5.22 -24.26
N SER A 402 22.80 5.55 -24.71
CA SER A 402 23.93 4.60 -24.79
C SER A 402 24.42 4.17 -23.41
N LYS A 403 25.19 3.07 -23.38
CA LYS A 403 25.95 2.65 -22.18
C LYS A 403 26.73 3.80 -21.55
N ALA A 404 27.32 4.67 -22.36
CA ALA A 404 28.06 5.83 -21.85
C ALA A 404 27.16 6.80 -21.08
N VAL A 405 25.98 7.13 -21.62
CA VAL A 405 24.99 8.01 -20.97
C VAL A 405 24.48 7.40 -19.67
N VAL A 406 24.11 6.11 -19.70
CA VAL A 406 23.63 5.39 -18.51
C VAL A 406 24.68 5.34 -17.40
N ARG A 407 25.94 5.03 -17.75
CA ARG A 407 27.06 5.02 -16.79
C ARG A 407 27.26 6.39 -16.16
N GLN A 408 27.27 7.44 -16.98
CA GLN A 408 27.45 8.80 -16.48
C GLN A 408 26.32 9.18 -15.51
N ALA A 409 25.06 8.90 -15.86
CA ALA A 409 23.92 9.18 -15.00
C ALA A 409 24.02 8.48 -13.63
N LEU A 410 24.42 7.19 -13.63
CA LEU A 410 24.65 6.44 -12.39
C LEU A 410 25.82 7.00 -11.57
N GLN A 411 26.94 7.31 -12.22
CA GLN A 411 28.11 7.88 -11.56
C GLN A 411 27.81 9.25 -10.95
N ASP A 412 27.05 10.10 -11.63
CA ASP A 412 26.62 11.39 -11.10
C ASP A 412 25.76 11.23 -9.83
N VAL A 413 24.86 10.24 -9.82
CA VAL A 413 24.09 9.88 -8.61
C VAL A 413 25.03 9.40 -7.51
N PHE A 414 26.00 8.55 -7.82
CA PHE A 414 26.94 8.04 -6.81
C PHE A 414 27.77 9.15 -6.19
N VAL A 415 28.26 10.10 -6.99
CA VAL A 415 28.95 11.29 -6.48
C VAL A 415 28.04 12.12 -5.58
N ARG A 416 26.78 12.37 -6.00
CA ARG A 416 25.81 13.10 -5.17
C ARG A 416 25.53 12.40 -3.84
N VAL A 417 25.22 11.11 -3.88
CA VAL A 417 24.90 10.31 -2.68
C VAL A 417 26.12 10.19 -1.76
N HIS A 418 27.32 10.06 -2.30
CA HIS A 418 28.54 10.06 -1.53
C HIS A 418 28.74 11.40 -0.80
N ASN A 419 28.60 12.52 -1.53
CA ASN A 419 28.77 13.87 -0.98
C ASN A 419 27.69 14.24 0.06
N ILE A 420 26.42 13.86 -0.15
CA ILE A 420 25.33 14.10 0.82
C ILE A 420 25.68 13.45 2.15
N ALA A 421 26.08 12.18 2.12
CA ALA A 421 26.43 11.44 3.31
C ALA A 421 27.74 11.90 3.96
N ASP A 422 28.66 12.53 3.21
CA ASP A 422 29.86 13.14 3.76
C ASP A 422 29.57 14.49 4.42
N VAL A 423 28.58 15.25 3.93
CA VAL A 423 28.05 16.45 4.61
C VAL A 423 27.29 16.05 5.88
N GLU A 424 26.46 15.01 5.82
CA GLU A 424 25.77 14.50 7.00
C GLU A 424 26.71 13.83 8.00
N SER A 425 27.73 13.08 7.56
CA SER A 425 28.71 12.45 8.45
C SER A 425 29.75 13.44 9.02
N SER A 426 30.08 14.52 8.31
CA SER A 426 30.86 15.64 8.86
C SER A 426 30.04 16.48 9.85
N GLN A 427 28.74 16.65 9.60
CA GLN A 427 27.80 17.12 10.63
C GLN A 427 27.66 16.10 11.76
N GLN A 428 27.84 14.80 11.51
CA GLN A 428 27.77 13.77 12.54
C GLN A 428 29.03 13.68 13.44
N HIS A 429 30.23 13.82 12.88
CA HIS A 429 31.45 13.88 13.68
C HIS A 429 31.64 15.23 14.38
N SER A 430 30.98 16.29 13.90
CA SER A 430 30.91 17.59 14.58
C SER A 430 30.01 17.57 15.83
N TRP A 431 29.04 16.65 15.97
CA TRP A 431 28.20 16.61 17.19
C TRP A 431 28.80 15.85 18.35
N MET A 432 29.84 15.03 18.13
CA MET A 432 30.51 14.30 19.22
C MET A 432 31.73 15.03 19.80
N THR A 433 32.37 15.99 19.10
CA THR A 433 33.65 16.57 19.58
C THR A 433 33.89 18.06 19.32
N ALA A 434 32.96 18.85 18.77
CA ALA A 434 33.19 20.27 18.55
C ALA A 434 32.26 21.16 19.38
N GLU A 435 32.87 22.00 20.23
CA GLU A 435 32.25 23.17 20.85
C GLU A 435 31.54 24.03 19.79
N LEU A 436 30.33 24.47 20.11
CA LEU A 436 29.46 25.33 19.29
C LEU A 436 30.21 26.59 18.76
N PRO A 437 30.26 26.85 17.43
CA PRO A 437 30.86 28.07 16.91
C PRO A 437 29.94 29.31 17.07
N ASN A 438 30.58 30.39 17.52
CA ASN A 438 30.10 31.78 17.63
C ASN A 438 29.36 32.29 16.38
N VAL A 439 28.17 32.90 16.53
CA VAL A 439 27.88 34.34 16.76
C VAL A 439 28.17 35.26 15.56
N SER A 440 27.17 35.42 14.70
CA SER A 440 26.86 36.73 14.12
C SER A 440 25.38 36.86 13.72
N THR A 441 24.70 35.78 13.31
CA THR A 441 23.26 35.82 12.94
C THR A 441 22.30 35.45 14.08
N MET A 442 22.79 34.83 15.17
CA MET A 442 22.01 34.52 16.39
C MET A 442 22.00 35.63 17.45
N SER A 443 22.68 36.77 17.22
CA SER A 443 22.89 37.79 18.26
C SER A 443 21.64 38.65 18.59
N ARG A 444 20.58 38.60 17.77
CA ARG A 444 19.33 39.34 18.01
C ARG A 444 18.21 38.49 18.62
N LEU A 445 18.10 37.21 18.26
CA LEU A 445 17.14 36.26 18.87
C LEU A 445 17.64 35.69 20.21
N GLY A 446 18.95 35.52 20.38
CA GLY A 446 19.55 35.03 21.63
C GLY A 446 19.40 36.00 22.82
N LYS A 447 19.34 37.31 22.58
CA LYS A 447 19.09 38.33 23.63
C LYS A 447 17.65 38.28 24.15
N PHE A 448 16.69 37.92 23.30
CA PHE A 448 15.29 37.76 23.66
C PHE A 448 15.06 36.48 24.48
N GLY A 449 15.66 35.37 24.08
CA GLY A 449 15.58 34.09 24.81
C GLY A 449 16.28 34.11 26.18
N THR A 450 17.44 34.75 26.30
CA THR A 450 18.16 34.87 27.60
C THR A 450 17.49 35.84 28.56
N MET A 451 16.83 36.89 28.06
CA MET A 451 16.02 37.79 28.88
C MET A 451 14.74 37.09 29.38
N PHE A 452 14.02 36.38 28.49
CA PHE A 452 12.80 35.65 28.83
C PHE A 452 13.06 34.50 29.82
N HIS A 453 14.14 33.73 29.60
CA HIS A 453 14.55 32.67 30.52
C HIS A 453 14.95 33.23 31.89
N ARG A 454 15.71 34.33 31.96
CA ARG A 454 16.07 34.98 33.25
C ARG A 454 14.85 35.47 34.03
N VAL A 455 13.85 36.03 33.35
CA VAL A 455 12.59 36.48 33.99
C VAL A 455 11.81 35.28 34.50
N CYS A 456 11.59 34.25 33.67
CA CYS A 456 10.86 33.04 34.08
C CYS A 456 11.55 32.29 35.25
N THR A 457 12.88 32.16 35.23
CA THR A 457 13.63 31.48 36.31
C THR A 457 13.64 32.28 37.61
N LYS A 458 13.69 33.62 37.55
CA LYS A 458 13.65 34.48 38.74
C LYS A 458 12.24 34.49 39.37
N THR A 459 11.19 34.54 38.54
CA THR A 459 9.79 34.44 38.97
C THR A 459 9.46 33.07 39.57
N ASN A 460 9.96 31.99 38.98
CA ASN A 460 9.76 30.63 39.49
C ASN A 460 10.51 30.37 40.82
N ARG A 461 11.72 30.93 40.99
CA ARG A 461 12.45 30.88 42.28
C ARG A 461 11.77 31.72 43.38
N MET A 462 11.21 32.88 43.03
CA MET A 462 10.42 33.69 43.98
C MET A 462 9.15 32.98 44.43
N LEU A 463 8.40 32.38 43.49
CA LEU A 463 7.19 31.59 43.80
C LEU A 463 7.52 30.36 44.66
N GLN A 464 8.59 29.63 44.36
CA GLN A 464 9.07 28.50 45.17
C GLN A 464 9.48 28.93 46.59
N ALA A 465 10.11 30.11 46.75
CA ALA A 465 10.49 30.64 48.06
C ALA A 465 9.27 31.07 48.88
N VAL A 466 8.26 31.67 48.24
CA VAL A 466 6.98 32.05 48.87
C VAL A 466 6.20 30.80 49.32
N VAL A 467 6.11 29.78 48.46
CA VAL A 467 5.44 28.50 48.78
C VAL A 467 6.14 27.77 49.93
N ARG A 468 7.49 27.76 49.98
CA ARG A 468 8.23 27.16 51.10
C ARG A 468 8.06 27.91 52.41
N ARG A 469 7.93 29.24 52.37
CA ARG A 469 7.73 30.08 53.57
C ARG A 469 6.31 29.98 54.10
N ILE A 470 5.32 29.82 53.22
CA ILE A 470 3.93 29.50 53.56
C ILE A 470 3.83 28.08 54.16
N ALA A 471 4.53 27.09 53.58
CA ALA A 471 4.56 25.72 54.10
C ALA A 471 5.24 25.61 55.48
N PHE A 472 6.24 26.45 55.77
CA PHE A 472 6.88 26.52 57.09
C PHE A 472 6.00 27.21 58.15
N LEU A 473 5.21 28.21 57.75
CA LEU A 473 4.26 28.91 58.64
C LEU A 473 3.02 28.07 58.98
N LEU A 474 2.69 27.04 58.19
CA LEU A 474 1.50 26.19 58.36
C LEU A 474 1.76 24.89 59.16
N ASN A 475 3.02 24.53 59.46
CA ASN A 475 3.39 23.25 60.11
C ASN A 475 4.26 23.40 61.38
N GLY A 476 3.78 24.16 62.37
CA GLY A 476 4.41 24.22 63.70
C GLY A 476 3.38 24.45 64.83
N PRO A 477 3.39 23.64 65.91
CA PRO A 477 2.44 23.81 67.01
C PRO A 477 2.91 24.88 68.00
N ARG A 478 2.03 25.85 68.29
CA ARG A 478 2.09 26.81 69.42
C ARG A 478 3.30 27.77 69.45
N ILE A 479 3.06 29.04 69.16
CA ILE A 479 3.16 30.19 70.10
C ILE A 479 2.75 31.45 69.33
N ILE A 480 1.57 31.96 69.69
CA ILE A 480 1.09 33.32 69.42
C ILE A 480 1.78 34.23 70.46
N VAL A 481 2.07 35.50 70.12
CA VAL A 481 2.44 36.65 70.99
C VAL A 481 3.87 37.25 70.86
N GLN A 482 4.77 36.83 69.95
CA GLN A 482 6.09 37.51 69.83
C GLN A 482 6.57 37.95 68.44
N LEU A 483 5.68 38.22 67.49
CA LEU A 483 6.06 38.68 66.15
C LEU A 483 5.14 39.80 65.60
N GLN A 484 4.91 40.86 66.39
CA GLN A 484 4.06 41.99 65.95
C GLN A 484 4.84 43.22 65.46
N HIS A 485 6.19 43.20 65.52
CA HIS A 485 7.03 44.30 65.01
C HIS A 485 7.88 43.98 63.76
N SER A 486 7.94 42.72 63.33
CA SER A 486 8.72 42.31 62.14
C SER A 486 7.86 42.04 60.89
N PHE A 487 6.54 42.22 60.99
CA PHE A 487 5.58 41.90 59.92
C PHE A 487 5.29 43.05 58.94
N ASP A 488 5.56 44.32 59.30
CA ASP A 488 5.27 45.47 58.42
C ASP A 488 6.41 45.86 57.47
N GLY A 489 7.67 45.53 57.79
CA GLY A 489 8.83 45.89 56.96
C GLY A 489 8.94 45.08 55.66
N GLY A 490 8.71 43.76 55.74
CA GLY A 490 8.86 42.86 54.58
C GLY A 490 7.77 43.01 53.52
N PHE A 491 6.56 43.45 53.90
CA PHE A 491 5.47 43.68 52.95
C PHE A 491 5.61 45.02 52.21
N GLN A 492 6.27 46.01 52.81
CA GLN A 492 6.58 47.30 52.19
C GLN A 492 7.70 47.18 51.14
N GLU A 493 8.75 46.43 51.42
CA GLU A 493 9.81 46.13 50.43
C GLU A 493 9.28 45.30 49.26
N LEU A 494 8.46 44.27 49.52
CA LEU A 494 7.85 43.46 48.46
C LEU A 494 6.86 44.27 47.60
N ARG A 495 6.10 45.20 48.20
CA ARG A 495 5.25 46.15 47.46
C ARG A 495 6.05 47.12 46.59
N SER A 496 7.21 47.57 47.08
CA SER A 496 8.11 48.46 46.33
C SER A 496 8.71 47.75 45.12
N GLU A 497 9.19 46.52 45.30
CA GLU A 497 9.75 45.71 44.21
C GLU A 497 8.71 45.34 43.15
N ILE A 498 7.49 44.99 43.55
CA ILE A 498 6.38 44.71 42.62
C ILE A 498 5.96 45.98 41.86
N ARG A 499 5.94 47.16 42.50
CA ARG A 499 5.67 48.44 41.83
C ARG A 499 6.73 48.77 40.79
N HIS A 500 8.01 48.59 41.11
CA HIS A 500 9.10 48.83 40.17
C HIS A 500 9.04 47.87 38.97
N ALA A 501 8.71 46.60 39.21
CA ALA A 501 8.53 45.63 38.13
C ALA A 501 7.35 45.95 37.21
N LEU A 502 6.25 46.48 37.76
CA LEU A 502 5.08 46.92 36.99
C LEU A 502 5.37 48.16 36.13
N ILE A 503 6.09 49.14 36.66
CA ILE A 503 6.49 50.36 35.92
C ILE A 503 7.43 50.02 34.76
N GLU A 504 8.37 49.09 34.97
CA GLU A 504 9.28 48.64 33.91
C GLU A 504 8.52 47.84 32.83
N PHE A 505 7.51 47.07 33.22
CA PHE A 505 6.64 46.32 32.30
C PHE A 505 5.75 47.25 31.45
N GLU A 506 5.18 48.30 32.05
CA GLU A 506 4.40 49.31 31.33
C GLU A 506 5.26 50.12 30.34
N ARG A 507 6.52 50.42 30.69
CA ARG A 507 7.47 51.09 29.79
C ARG A 507 7.77 50.25 28.55
N ILE A 508 8.00 48.94 28.73
CA ILE A 508 8.28 47.99 27.63
C ILE A 508 7.04 47.82 26.73
N VAL A 509 5.83 47.81 27.31
CA VAL A 509 4.58 47.75 26.54
C VAL A 509 4.37 49.02 25.70
N CYS A 510 4.75 50.20 26.21
CA CYS A 510 4.72 51.45 25.45
C CYS A 510 5.72 51.46 24.29
N GLU A 511 6.97 51.01 24.50
CA GLU A 511 7.99 50.89 23.44
C GLU A 511 7.54 49.92 22.32
N ILE A 512 6.93 48.79 22.68
CA ILE A 512 6.32 47.84 21.73
C ILE A 512 5.15 48.47 20.97
N ARG A 513 4.36 49.35 21.59
CA ARG A 513 3.21 50.02 20.97
C ARG A 513 3.64 51.05 19.92
N ASP A 514 4.77 51.72 20.13
CA ASP A 514 5.30 52.72 19.20
C ASP A 514 6.03 52.07 18.01
N GLU A 515 6.71 50.93 18.20
CA GLU A 515 7.21 50.12 17.09
C GLU A 515 6.07 49.55 16.22
N ASN A 516 4.95 49.14 16.83
CA ASN A 516 3.77 48.61 16.14
C ASN A 516 3.00 49.68 15.32
N ARG A 517 3.08 50.97 15.70
CA ARG A 517 2.55 52.09 14.88
C ARG A 517 3.31 52.25 13.56
N THR A 518 4.60 51.94 13.56
CA THR A 518 5.47 52.06 12.37
C THR A 518 5.23 50.92 11.37
N TYR A 519 4.79 49.75 11.85
CA TYR A 519 4.37 48.63 11.01
C TYR A 519 2.94 48.78 10.45
N ARG A 520 2.03 49.44 11.18
CA ARG A 520 0.67 49.74 10.67
C ARG A 520 0.66 50.68 9.46
N ALA A 521 1.51 51.70 9.42
CA ALA A 521 1.61 52.60 8.27
C ALA A 521 2.06 51.89 6.95
N LYS A 522 2.80 50.78 7.05
CA LYS A 522 3.17 49.94 5.89
C LYS A 522 2.09 48.90 5.54
N SER A 523 1.30 48.46 6.52
CA SER A 523 0.13 47.58 6.32
C SER A 523 -0.98 48.30 5.55
N ASP A 524 -1.26 49.57 5.87
CA ASP A 524 -2.33 50.34 5.23
C ASP A 524 -2.06 50.60 3.73
N THR A 525 -0.78 50.68 3.34
CA THR A 525 -0.37 50.84 1.93
C THR A 525 -0.50 49.52 1.14
N LEU A 526 -0.24 48.37 1.78
CA LEU A 526 -0.44 47.05 1.19
C LEU A 526 -1.93 46.66 1.12
N GLU A 527 -2.74 47.12 2.09
CA GLU A 527 -4.19 46.90 2.11
C GLU A 527 -4.90 47.67 0.99
N MET A 528 -4.46 48.88 0.65
CA MET A 528 -4.93 49.61 -0.53
C MET A 528 -4.65 48.83 -1.84
N VAL A 529 -3.44 48.29 -2.01
CA VAL A 529 -3.07 47.51 -3.20
C VAL A 529 -3.84 46.18 -3.27
N CYS A 530 -4.06 45.52 -2.13
CA CYS A 530 -4.87 44.29 -2.05
C CYS A 530 -6.36 44.54 -2.36
N ASN A 531 -6.92 45.69 -1.96
CA ASN A 531 -8.31 46.03 -2.26
C ASN A 531 -8.52 46.40 -3.74
N GLU A 532 -7.53 47.02 -4.38
CA GLU A 532 -7.55 47.32 -5.82
C GLU A 532 -7.41 46.04 -6.67
N LEU A 533 -6.65 45.05 -6.21
CA LEU A 533 -6.52 43.73 -6.82
C LEU A 533 -7.78 42.87 -6.60
N ARG A 534 -8.44 42.97 -5.45
CA ARG A 534 -9.73 42.29 -5.19
C ARG A 534 -10.85 42.81 -6.08
N ALA A 535 -10.98 44.12 -6.26
CA ALA A 535 -11.99 44.69 -7.16
C ALA A 535 -11.84 44.23 -8.63
N LYS A 536 -10.59 44.02 -9.09
CA LYS A 536 -10.30 43.45 -10.41
C LYS A 536 -10.57 41.94 -10.50
N SER A 537 -10.36 41.20 -9.40
CA SER A 537 -10.71 39.79 -9.26
C SER A 537 -12.22 39.56 -9.30
N ASP A 538 -13.01 40.38 -8.60
CA ASP A 538 -14.47 40.27 -8.54
C ASP A 538 -15.12 40.53 -9.91
N THR A 539 -14.51 41.43 -10.70
CA THR A 539 -14.95 41.72 -12.08
C THR A 539 -14.67 40.55 -13.02
N LEU A 540 -13.54 39.86 -12.86
CA LEU A 540 -13.20 38.65 -13.62
C LEU A 540 -14.04 37.43 -13.20
N GLU A 541 -14.38 37.33 -11.91
CA GLU A 541 -15.24 36.28 -11.37
C GLU A 541 -16.69 36.41 -11.87
N MET A 542 -17.21 37.63 -12.00
CA MET A 542 -18.50 37.88 -12.65
C MET A 542 -18.54 37.40 -14.11
N VAL A 543 -17.49 37.69 -14.89
CA VAL A 543 -17.37 37.24 -16.29
C VAL A 543 -17.20 35.71 -16.37
N CYS A 544 -16.45 35.10 -15.44
CA CYS A 544 -16.33 33.64 -15.35
C CYS A 544 -17.65 32.96 -14.92
N ASN A 545 -18.46 33.58 -14.07
CA ASN A 545 -19.74 33.04 -13.63
C ASN A 545 -20.82 33.14 -14.71
N GLU A 546 -20.82 34.19 -15.55
CA GLU A 546 -21.65 34.25 -16.76
C GLU A 546 -21.26 33.20 -17.81
N LEU A 547 -19.96 32.89 -17.92
CA LEU A 547 -19.46 31.83 -18.82
C LEU A 547 -19.73 30.41 -18.26
N ARG A 548 -19.69 30.22 -16.94
CA ARG A 548 -20.03 28.95 -16.26
C ARG A 548 -21.52 28.62 -16.33
N ALA A 549 -22.40 29.61 -16.12
CA ALA A 549 -23.85 29.40 -16.20
C ALA A 549 -24.32 28.89 -17.58
N LYS A 550 -23.58 29.19 -18.66
CA LYS A 550 -23.83 28.65 -20.02
C LYS A 550 -23.22 27.26 -20.26
N SER A 551 -22.21 26.87 -19.49
CA SER A 551 -21.55 25.55 -19.52
C SER A 551 -22.28 24.51 -18.67
N ASP A 552 -22.95 24.93 -17.59
CA ASP A 552 -23.55 24.02 -16.60
C ASP A 552 -24.80 23.28 -17.15
N THR A 553 -25.53 23.88 -18.09
CA THR A 553 -26.69 23.22 -18.73
C THR A 553 -26.28 22.12 -19.72
N GLN A 554 -25.07 22.19 -20.29
CA GLN A 554 -24.50 21.12 -21.14
C GLN A 554 -23.74 20.07 -20.32
N GLN A 555 -23.11 20.47 -19.21
CA GLN A 555 -22.41 19.57 -18.30
C GLN A 555 -23.36 18.67 -17.48
N MET A 556 -24.57 19.14 -17.12
CA MET A 556 -25.57 18.30 -16.44
C MET A 556 -26.02 17.11 -17.30
N VAL A 557 -26.26 17.33 -18.60
CA VAL A 557 -26.65 16.26 -19.53
C VAL A 557 -25.49 15.29 -19.79
N CYS A 558 -24.25 15.78 -19.86
CA CYS A 558 -23.06 14.93 -19.96
C CYS A 558 -22.75 14.16 -18.67
N ASN A 559 -23.03 14.73 -17.48
CA ASN A 559 -22.82 14.08 -16.19
C ASN A 559 -23.89 13.00 -15.91
N GLU A 560 -25.14 13.20 -16.32
CA GLU A 560 -26.16 12.14 -16.26
C GLU A 560 -25.86 10.98 -17.21
N LEU A 561 -25.32 11.26 -18.40
CA LEU A 561 -24.90 10.23 -19.36
C LEU A 561 -23.62 9.51 -18.90
N ARG A 562 -22.67 10.21 -18.26
CA ARG A 562 -21.48 9.61 -17.66
C ARG A 562 -21.80 8.77 -16.42
N ALA A 563 -22.65 9.26 -15.51
CA ALA A 563 -23.06 8.50 -14.33
C ALA A 563 -23.77 7.18 -14.71
N LYS A 564 -24.61 7.19 -15.76
CA LYS A 564 -25.22 5.96 -16.30
C LYS A 564 -24.20 5.01 -16.96
N SER A 565 -23.18 5.55 -17.64
CA SER A 565 -22.07 4.77 -18.22
C SER A 565 -21.14 4.18 -17.14
N ASP A 566 -20.86 4.92 -16.07
CA ASP A 566 -19.97 4.51 -14.98
C ASP A 566 -20.62 3.45 -14.10
N THR A 567 -21.94 3.55 -13.89
CA THR A 567 -22.72 2.52 -13.19
C THR A 567 -22.79 1.22 -14.02
N GLN A 568 -22.92 1.32 -15.36
CA GLN A 568 -22.86 0.15 -16.25
C GLN A 568 -21.44 -0.45 -16.34
N GLN A 569 -20.39 0.38 -16.27
CA GLN A 569 -18.99 -0.07 -16.24
C GLN A 569 -18.62 -0.73 -14.90
N MET A 570 -19.14 -0.25 -13.78
CA MET A 570 -18.98 -0.89 -12.47
C MET A 570 -19.64 -2.28 -12.46
N VAL A 571 -20.88 -2.40 -12.94
CA VAL A 571 -21.56 -3.70 -13.03
C VAL A 571 -20.81 -4.65 -13.98
N CYS A 572 -20.24 -4.16 -15.09
CA CYS A 572 -19.38 -4.96 -15.97
C CYS A 572 -18.03 -5.35 -15.34
N ASN A 573 -17.43 -4.50 -14.51
CA ASN A 573 -16.18 -4.80 -13.79
C ASN A 573 -16.42 -5.78 -12.64
N GLU A 574 -17.57 -5.71 -11.98
CA GLU A 574 -17.97 -6.62 -10.91
C GLU A 574 -18.35 -8.00 -11.48
N LEU A 575 -19.02 -8.05 -12.64
CA LEU A 575 -19.29 -9.28 -13.39
C LEU A 575 -17.99 -9.89 -13.97
N ARG A 576 -16.99 -9.08 -14.34
CA ARG A 576 -15.67 -9.55 -14.78
C ARG A 576 -14.82 -10.09 -13.63
N ALA A 577 -14.77 -9.42 -12.47
CA ALA A 577 -14.07 -9.94 -11.30
C ALA A 577 -14.68 -11.27 -10.82
N LYS A 578 -16.01 -11.43 -10.92
CA LYS A 578 -16.71 -12.70 -10.68
C LYS A 578 -16.40 -13.74 -11.76
N SER A 579 -16.24 -13.35 -13.02
CA SER A 579 -15.82 -14.21 -14.14
C SER A 579 -14.37 -14.69 -13.99
N ASP A 580 -13.43 -13.82 -13.62
CA ASP A 580 -12.00 -14.14 -13.49
C ASP A 580 -11.77 -15.07 -12.28
N THR A 581 -12.56 -14.91 -11.22
CA THR A 581 -12.55 -15.81 -10.06
C THR A 581 -13.16 -17.17 -10.40
N LEU A 582 -14.26 -17.20 -11.17
CA LEU A 582 -14.85 -18.44 -11.69
C LEU A 582 -13.94 -19.14 -12.69
N GLU A 583 -13.17 -18.39 -13.49
CA GLU A 583 -12.21 -18.91 -14.47
C GLU A 583 -10.97 -19.52 -13.80
N MET A 584 -10.48 -18.90 -12.72
CA MET A 584 -9.42 -19.47 -11.88
C MET A 584 -9.88 -20.79 -11.22
N VAL A 585 -11.10 -20.83 -10.68
CA VAL A 585 -11.72 -22.05 -10.12
C VAL A 585 -11.97 -23.10 -11.22
N CYS A 586 -12.38 -22.70 -12.42
CA CYS A 586 -12.54 -23.60 -13.58
C CYS A 586 -11.20 -24.13 -14.11
N ASN A 587 -10.11 -23.37 -14.02
CA ASN A 587 -8.78 -23.79 -14.45
C ASN A 587 -8.12 -24.73 -13.44
N GLU A 588 -8.37 -24.55 -12.15
CA GLU A 588 -7.98 -25.51 -11.11
C GLU A 588 -8.82 -26.80 -11.18
N LEU A 589 -10.13 -26.68 -11.46
CA LEU A 589 -11.00 -27.82 -11.76
C LEU A 589 -10.57 -28.56 -13.03
N ARG A 590 -10.12 -27.86 -14.09
CA ARG A 590 -9.58 -28.47 -15.31
C ARG A 590 -8.26 -29.19 -15.05
N ALA A 591 -7.33 -28.59 -14.31
CA ALA A 591 -6.08 -29.25 -13.91
C ALA A 591 -6.34 -30.53 -13.09
N CYS A 592 -7.36 -30.51 -12.24
CA CYS A 592 -7.82 -31.68 -11.50
C CYS A 592 -8.46 -32.74 -12.42
N ILE A 593 -9.35 -32.33 -13.34
CA ILE A 593 -9.98 -33.20 -14.34
C ILE A 593 -8.95 -33.82 -15.28
N ASP A 594 -7.92 -33.08 -15.71
CA ASP A 594 -6.87 -33.56 -16.61
C ASP A 594 -5.90 -34.51 -15.90
N SER A 595 -5.61 -34.27 -14.61
CA SER A 595 -4.89 -35.24 -13.76
C SER A 595 -5.69 -36.53 -13.54
N GLN A 596 -7.02 -36.44 -13.43
CA GLN A 596 -7.89 -37.61 -13.33
C GLN A 596 -8.09 -38.32 -14.68
N ARG A 597 -8.11 -37.57 -15.79
CA ARG A 597 -8.18 -38.10 -17.16
C ARG A 597 -6.92 -38.87 -17.53
N ALA A 598 -5.74 -38.38 -17.14
CA ALA A 598 -4.47 -39.12 -17.27
C ALA A 598 -4.47 -40.43 -16.46
N SER A 599 -5.11 -40.43 -15.29
CA SER A 599 -5.27 -41.62 -14.44
C SER A 599 -6.29 -42.62 -15.01
N ILE A 600 -7.36 -42.14 -15.66
CA ILE A 600 -8.37 -42.94 -16.36
C ILE A 600 -7.81 -43.50 -17.68
N GLU A 601 -6.99 -42.74 -18.42
CA GLU A 601 -6.31 -43.22 -19.63
C GLU A 601 -5.27 -44.31 -19.32
N LEU A 602 -4.59 -44.22 -18.17
CA LEU A 602 -3.75 -45.32 -17.64
C LEU A 602 -4.57 -46.58 -17.28
N LEU A 603 -5.81 -46.43 -16.84
CA LEU A 603 -6.75 -47.54 -16.60
C LEU A 603 -7.33 -48.12 -17.89
N LEU A 604 -7.44 -47.32 -18.96
CA LEU A 604 -7.93 -47.75 -20.28
C LEU A 604 -6.87 -48.46 -21.13
N LEU A 605 -5.58 -48.22 -20.83
CA LEU A 605 -4.43 -48.88 -21.48
C LEU A 605 -4.10 -50.27 -20.89
N GLY A 606 -4.78 -50.68 -19.81
CA GLY A 606 -4.69 -52.02 -19.24
C GLY A 606 -5.92 -52.87 -19.59
N GLU A 607 -5.76 -53.82 -20.51
CA GLU A 607 -6.82 -54.76 -20.86
C GLU A 607 -7.32 -55.57 -19.64
N ARG A 608 -8.65 -55.46 -19.36
CA ARG A 608 -9.61 -56.52 -18.94
C ARG A 608 -10.44 -56.21 -17.67
N LYS A 609 -11.76 -56.23 -17.89
CA LYS A 609 -12.90 -56.53 -16.98
C LYS A 609 -12.77 -56.02 -15.53
N ILE A 610 -13.31 -54.82 -15.30
CA ILE A 610 -13.55 -54.29 -13.97
C ILE A 610 -14.99 -54.64 -13.55
N ASN A 611 -15.15 -55.44 -12.48
CA ASN A 611 -16.44 -55.79 -11.87
C ASN A 611 -16.92 -54.69 -10.90
N SER A 612 -18.23 -54.66 -10.63
CA SER A 612 -18.94 -53.64 -9.82
C SER A 612 -18.34 -53.30 -8.44
N GLY A 613 -17.53 -54.17 -7.85
CA GLY A 613 -16.80 -53.89 -6.61
C GLY A 613 -15.69 -52.84 -6.72
N ASN A 614 -15.11 -52.63 -7.92
CA ASN A 614 -14.06 -51.63 -8.15
C ASN A 614 -14.60 -50.22 -8.38
N LEU A 615 -15.88 -50.07 -8.75
CA LEU A 615 -16.51 -48.76 -8.92
C LEU A 615 -16.78 -48.09 -7.55
N SER A 616 -17.12 -48.89 -6.52
CA SER A 616 -17.25 -48.43 -5.13
C SER A 616 -15.93 -47.86 -4.60
N ASN A 617 -14.82 -48.58 -4.83
CA ASN A 617 -13.50 -48.13 -4.38
C ASN A 617 -13.04 -46.84 -5.09
N VAL A 618 -13.42 -46.62 -6.35
CA VAL A 618 -13.11 -45.38 -7.07
C VAL A 618 -13.97 -44.22 -6.57
N LEU A 619 -15.26 -44.44 -6.29
CA LEU A 619 -16.14 -43.43 -5.72
C LEU A 619 -15.75 -43.06 -4.28
N ASP A 620 -15.28 -44.03 -3.48
CA ASP A 620 -14.76 -43.78 -2.14
C ASP A 620 -13.45 -42.98 -2.19
N VAL A 621 -12.56 -43.27 -3.13
CA VAL A 621 -11.30 -42.51 -3.34
C VAL A 621 -11.57 -41.10 -3.89
N MET A 622 -12.60 -40.90 -4.72
CA MET A 622 -13.02 -39.58 -5.21
C MET A 622 -13.68 -38.75 -4.11
N SER A 623 -14.48 -39.37 -3.24
CA SER A 623 -15.07 -38.72 -2.06
C SER A 623 -14.00 -38.33 -1.03
N ASP A 624 -13.03 -39.22 -0.79
CA ASP A 624 -11.85 -38.94 0.04
C ASP A 624 -10.93 -37.87 -0.56
N GLY A 625 -10.84 -37.79 -1.89
CA GLY A 625 -10.09 -36.77 -2.61
C GLY A 625 -10.73 -35.39 -2.51
N LEU A 626 -12.06 -35.31 -2.62
CA LEU A 626 -12.84 -34.09 -2.43
C LEU A 626 -12.80 -33.59 -0.97
N LEU A 627 -12.91 -34.51 0.01
CA LEU A 627 -12.76 -34.20 1.44
C LEU A 627 -11.32 -33.76 1.79
N ARG A 628 -10.30 -34.31 1.13
CA ARG A 628 -8.90 -33.86 1.27
C ARG A 628 -8.63 -32.53 0.60
N LEU A 629 -9.28 -32.23 -0.53
CA LEU A 629 -9.17 -30.93 -1.22
C LEU A 629 -9.84 -29.82 -0.39
N GLU A 630 -11.02 -30.09 0.17
CA GLU A 630 -11.69 -29.18 1.11
C GLU A 630 -10.86 -28.99 2.38
N GLY A 631 -10.23 -30.07 2.88
CA GLY A 631 -9.27 -30.03 3.97
C GLY A 631 -8.00 -29.24 3.66
N GLN A 632 -7.44 -29.36 2.46
CA GLN A 632 -6.20 -28.67 2.03
C GLN A 632 -6.44 -27.20 1.68
N ILE A 633 -7.60 -26.84 1.13
CA ILE A 633 -8.03 -25.45 0.93
C ILE A 633 -8.27 -24.78 2.29
N ARG A 634 -8.90 -25.48 3.25
CA ARG A 634 -8.96 -25.01 4.64
C ARG A 634 -7.58 -24.94 5.29
N HIS A 635 -6.67 -25.88 5.04
CA HIS A 635 -5.33 -25.91 5.63
C HIS A 635 -4.39 -24.84 5.07
N ALA A 636 -4.40 -24.57 3.77
CA ALA A 636 -3.58 -23.52 3.13
C ALA A 636 -4.09 -22.10 3.50
N ARG A 637 -5.42 -21.94 3.62
CA ARG A 637 -6.05 -20.75 4.22
C ARG A 637 -5.68 -20.61 5.70
N HIS A 638 -5.71 -21.71 6.45
CA HIS A 638 -5.35 -21.73 7.87
C HIS A 638 -3.86 -21.49 8.11
N GLU A 639 -2.92 -22.01 7.31
CA GLU A 639 -1.48 -21.83 7.49
C GLU A 639 -1.01 -20.43 7.12
N THR A 640 -1.55 -19.82 6.05
CA THR A 640 -1.23 -18.44 5.67
C THR A 640 -1.74 -17.44 6.71
N LEU A 641 -2.94 -17.70 7.25
CA LEU A 641 -3.60 -16.85 8.25
C LEU A 641 -3.09 -17.13 9.68
N CYS A 642 -2.68 -18.36 9.99
CA CYS A 642 -1.92 -18.69 11.20
C CYS A 642 -0.49 -18.15 11.13
N ALA A 643 0.14 -18.05 9.96
CA ALA A 643 1.45 -17.40 9.82
C ALA A 643 1.36 -15.89 10.08
N MET A 644 0.25 -15.25 9.70
CA MET A 644 -0.05 -13.85 10.06
C MET A 644 -0.35 -13.65 11.55
N LEU A 645 -0.94 -14.65 12.22
CA LEU A 645 -1.36 -14.58 13.64
C LEU A 645 -0.37 -15.24 14.64
N ASN A 646 0.67 -15.95 14.18
CA ASN A 646 1.65 -16.64 15.05
C ASN A 646 2.88 -15.79 15.42
N MET A 647 2.68 -14.55 15.87
CA MET A 647 3.70 -13.91 16.73
C MET A 647 3.50 -14.35 18.18
N ARG A 648 4.18 -15.46 18.51
CA ARG A 648 4.34 -16.12 19.83
C ARG A 648 3.02 -16.53 20.52
N PRO A 649 2.77 -17.85 20.67
CA PRO A 649 1.92 -18.32 21.75
C PRO A 649 2.71 -18.13 23.05
N HIS A 650 2.46 -17.04 23.78
CA HIS A 650 2.60 -17.14 25.22
C HIS A 650 1.61 -18.21 25.65
N HIS A 651 2.11 -19.32 26.19
CA HIS A 651 1.29 -20.28 26.91
C HIS A 651 0.31 -19.50 27.79
N LEU A 652 -0.99 -19.62 27.51
CA LEU A 652 -2.08 -19.12 28.36
C LEU A 652 -1.99 -19.82 29.71
N GLN A 653 -1.09 -19.36 30.57
CA GLN A 653 -1.26 -19.46 32.00
C GLN A 653 -2.33 -18.43 32.33
N PHE A 654 -3.59 -18.88 32.43
CA PHE A 654 -4.67 -18.11 33.05
C PHE A 654 -4.28 -17.88 34.52
N GLY A 655 -3.59 -16.77 34.78
CA GLY A 655 -2.90 -16.50 36.04
C GLY A 655 -2.97 -15.05 36.50
N CYS A 656 -3.85 -14.22 35.93
CA CYS A 656 -4.23 -12.98 36.59
C CYS A 656 -5.36 -13.30 37.57
N ALA A 657 -5.13 -13.08 38.87
CA ALA A 657 -6.21 -13.05 39.84
C ALA A 657 -7.25 -12.04 39.35
N LEU A 658 -8.51 -12.47 39.24
CA LEU A 658 -9.62 -11.56 38.96
C LEU A 658 -9.59 -10.47 40.05
N ASP A 659 -9.52 -9.22 39.60
CA ASP A 659 -9.52 -8.04 40.47
C ASP A 659 -10.94 -7.84 41.06
N LYS A 660 -11.29 -6.63 41.49
CA LYS A 660 -12.64 -6.32 41.97
C LYS A 660 -13.70 -6.63 40.89
N ARG A 661 -14.66 -7.51 41.21
CA ARG A 661 -15.82 -7.86 40.35
C ARG A 661 -16.58 -6.59 39.92
N PRO A 662 -17.02 -6.49 38.65
CA PRO A 662 -17.87 -5.40 38.17
C PRO A 662 -19.04 -5.14 39.12
N GLU A 663 -19.18 -3.90 39.59
CA GLU A 663 -20.27 -3.53 40.49
C GLU A 663 -21.48 -3.05 39.69
N TYR A 664 -22.60 -3.73 39.89
CA TYR A 664 -23.90 -3.30 39.37
C TYR A 664 -24.35 -2.00 40.05
N ASP A 665 -24.78 -1.03 39.25
CA ASP A 665 -25.28 0.26 39.70
C ASP A 665 -26.81 0.29 39.60
N SER A 666 -27.47 0.05 40.74
CA SER A 666 -28.93 0.04 40.83
C SER A 666 -29.58 1.39 40.52
N GLU A 667 -28.84 2.51 40.59
CA GLU A 667 -29.38 3.83 40.23
C GLU A 667 -29.39 4.06 38.71
N ARG A 668 -28.53 3.36 37.97
CA ARG A 668 -28.47 3.37 36.51
C ARG A 668 -29.28 2.26 35.85
N ALA A 669 -29.59 1.22 36.62
CA ALA A 669 -30.41 0.10 36.18
C ALA A 669 -31.79 0.58 35.72
N ILE A 670 -32.06 0.41 34.42
CA ILE A 670 -33.37 0.65 33.83
C ILE A 670 -33.87 -0.60 33.13
N THR A 671 -35.19 -0.78 33.09
CA THR A 671 -35.78 -1.88 32.33
C THR A 671 -35.62 -1.63 30.84
N LEU A 672 -35.52 -2.69 30.03
CA LEU A 672 -35.47 -2.58 28.56
C LEU A 672 -36.60 -1.70 28.01
N LYS A 673 -37.81 -1.82 28.56
CA LYS A 673 -38.96 -0.98 28.19
C LYS A 673 -38.74 0.50 28.49
N ALA A 674 -38.12 0.83 29.62
CA ALA A 674 -37.79 2.21 29.96
C ALA A 674 -36.66 2.75 29.07
N ALA A 675 -35.64 1.93 28.78
CA ALA A 675 -34.57 2.27 27.84
C ALA A 675 -35.15 2.63 26.46
N GLN A 676 -36.01 1.78 25.91
CA GLN A 676 -36.71 2.02 24.64
C GLN A 676 -37.51 3.32 24.66
N GLN A 677 -38.27 3.60 25.73
CA GLN A 677 -39.02 4.86 25.87
C GLN A 677 -38.10 6.10 25.85
N MET A 678 -36.93 6.02 26.47
CA MET A 678 -35.95 7.12 26.46
C MET A 678 -35.28 7.29 25.10
N LEU A 679 -35.01 6.20 24.38
CA LEU A 679 -34.51 6.25 23.00
C LEU A 679 -35.54 6.89 22.06
N ILE A 680 -36.81 6.46 22.15
CA ILE A 680 -37.94 7.06 21.42
C ILE A 680 -38.03 8.55 21.70
N ALA A 681 -37.93 8.96 22.97
CA ALA A 681 -38.02 10.37 23.34
C ALA A 681 -36.86 11.21 22.78
N THR A 682 -35.70 10.60 22.52
CA THR A 682 -34.51 11.29 22.03
C THR A 682 -34.53 11.46 20.51
N ALA A 683 -34.98 10.45 19.75
CA ALA A 683 -34.93 10.44 18.29
C ALA A 683 -36.22 9.91 17.64
N PRO A 684 -37.42 10.43 17.96
CA PRO A 684 -38.69 9.77 17.65
C PRO A 684 -38.95 9.47 16.16
N GLU A 685 -38.42 10.30 15.25
CA GLU A 685 -38.67 10.22 13.80
C GLU A 685 -38.23 8.89 13.17
N ASN A 686 -37.16 8.28 13.69
CA ASN A 686 -36.55 7.08 13.10
C ASN A 686 -36.91 5.79 13.85
N TRP A 687 -37.70 5.86 14.92
CA TRP A 687 -37.96 4.71 15.79
C TRP A 687 -38.68 3.57 15.08
N ASN A 688 -39.71 3.89 14.29
CA ASN A 688 -40.46 2.86 13.57
C ASN A 688 -39.57 2.09 12.59
N LEU A 689 -38.64 2.78 11.94
CA LEU A 689 -37.70 2.18 11.00
C LEU A 689 -36.71 1.27 11.73
N TYR A 690 -36.16 1.75 12.86
CA TYR A 690 -35.29 0.95 13.72
C TYR A 690 -35.99 -0.30 14.25
N GLN A 691 -37.25 -0.19 14.68
CA GLN A 691 -38.03 -1.32 15.18
C GLN A 691 -38.21 -2.39 14.09
N VAL A 692 -38.46 -1.99 12.84
CA VAL A 692 -38.55 -2.93 11.71
C VAL A 692 -37.24 -3.67 11.49
N CYS A 693 -36.10 -2.96 11.52
CA CYS A 693 -34.78 -3.58 11.40
C CYS A 693 -34.48 -4.56 12.54
N LEU A 694 -34.80 -4.17 13.78
CA LEU A 694 -34.61 -5.01 14.96
C LEU A 694 -35.49 -6.27 14.92
N ASP A 695 -36.75 -6.13 14.51
CA ASP A 695 -37.67 -7.27 14.37
C ASP A 695 -37.21 -8.22 13.26
N ALA A 696 -36.70 -7.69 12.14
CA ALA A 696 -36.14 -8.49 11.05
C ALA A 696 -34.88 -9.26 11.48
N GLY A 697 -33.94 -8.61 12.17
CA GLY A 697 -32.77 -9.28 12.74
C GLY A 697 -33.16 -10.36 13.76
N THR A 698 -34.15 -10.07 14.62
CA THR A 698 -34.67 -11.04 15.60
C THR A 698 -35.25 -12.29 14.93
N GLU A 699 -35.99 -12.13 13.84
CA GLU A 699 -36.56 -13.26 13.09
C GLU A 699 -35.48 -14.06 12.36
N SER A 700 -34.48 -13.39 11.79
CA SER A 700 -33.28 -13.99 11.18
C SER A 700 -32.54 -14.91 12.16
N TYR A 701 -32.44 -14.50 13.44
CA TYR A 701 -31.87 -15.34 14.51
C TYR A 701 -32.72 -16.58 14.85
N ARG A 702 -34.05 -16.51 14.74
CA ARG A 702 -34.96 -17.64 15.03
C ARG A 702 -34.98 -18.67 13.91
N ASP A 703 -34.97 -18.22 12.66
CA ASP A 703 -35.13 -19.09 11.49
C ASP A 703 -33.83 -19.83 11.12
N LEU A 704 -32.66 -19.25 11.41
CA LEU A 704 -31.36 -19.80 11.02
C LEU A 704 -30.26 -19.59 12.09
N PRO A 705 -30.27 -20.34 13.21
CA PRO A 705 -29.31 -20.17 14.31
C PRO A 705 -27.85 -20.46 13.93
N ILE A 706 -27.60 -21.07 12.77
CA ILE A 706 -26.25 -21.44 12.31
C ILE A 706 -25.64 -20.35 11.41
N THR A 707 -26.42 -19.59 10.63
CA THR A 707 -25.87 -18.63 9.65
C THR A 707 -25.71 -17.21 10.17
N SER A 708 -26.49 -16.80 11.17
CA SER A 708 -26.44 -15.44 11.74
C SER A 708 -25.65 -15.34 13.05
N CYS A 709 -25.43 -16.46 13.75
CA CYS A 709 -24.73 -16.47 15.04
C CYS A 709 -23.23 -16.74 14.90
N SER A 710 -22.43 -16.10 15.76
CA SER A 710 -21.00 -16.34 15.95
C SER A 710 -20.70 -17.75 16.49
N THR A 711 -20.93 -18.78 15.67
CA THR A 711 -20.81 -20.20 16.01
C THR A 711 -19.50 -20.80 15.50
N GLU A 712 -19.13 -21.99 15.99
CA GLU A 712 -17.95 -22.73 15.53
C GLU A 712 -17.95 -23.03 14.03
N ALA A 713 -19.13 -23.03 13.38
CA ALA A 713 -19.23 -23.30 11.95
C ALA A 713 -18.67 -22.14 11.10
N HIS A 714 -18.61 -20.91 11.62
CA HIS A 714 -18.08 -19.75 10.92
C HIS A 714 -16.56 -19.65 11.06
N GLU A 715 -15.87 -19.60 9.93
CA GLU A 715 -14.41 -19.41 9.92
C GLU A 715 -14.05 -18.03 10.48
N GLU A 716 -14.90 -17.03 10.25
CA GLU A 716 -14.75 -15.67 10.72
C GLU A 716 -14.85 -15.57 12.24
N ALA A 717 -15.75 -16.34 12.86
CA ALA A 717 -15.83 -16.44 14.32
C ALA A 717 -14.56 -17.10 14.90
N LYS A 718 -13.94 -18.06 14.21
CA LYS A 718 -12.63 -18.63 14.62
C LYS A 718 -11.50 -17.63 14.51
N LEU A 719 -11.53 -16.78 13.50
CA LEU A 719 -10.53 -15.73 13.30
C LEU A 719 -10.70 -14.63 14.32
N PHE A 720 -11.93 -14.19 14.55
CA PHE A 720 -12.24 -13.22 15.57
C PHE A 720 -11.89 -13.75 16.97
N LYS A 721 -12.12 -15.03 17.25
CA LYS A 721 -11.64 -15.69 18.48
C LYS A 721 -10.14 -15.52 18.69
N LYS A 722 -9.34 -15.77 17.64
CA LYS A 722 -7.88 -15.61 17.71
C LYS A 722 -7.47 -14.15 17.93
N PHE A 723 -8.13 -13.23 17.21
CA PHE A 723 -7.91 -11.80 17.36
C PHE A 723 -8.27 -11.30 18.76
N LEU A 724 -9.49 -11.57 19.24
CA LEU A 724 -9.95 -11.24 20.58
C LEU A 724 -9.06 -11.86 21.66
N GLY A 725 -8.61 -13.09 21.45
CA GLY A 725 -7.74 -13.82 22.39
C GLY A 725 -6.40 -13.15 22.71
N THR A 726 -5.92 -12.20 21.88
CA THR A 726 -4.71 -11.42 22.20
C THR A 726 -4.98 -10.31 23.23
N TYR A 727 -6.25 -9.96 23.42
CA TYR A 727 -6.71 -8.91 24.33
C TYR A 727 -7.38 -9.46 25.59
N LEU A 728 -7.97 -10.67 25.54
CA LEU A 728 -8.75 -11.25 26.65
C LEU A 728 -7.96 -11.30 27.96
N THR A 729 -8.45 -10.57 28.95
CA THR A 729 -7.95 -10.54 30.32
C THR A 729 -9.04 -10.04 31.26
N GLY A 730 -8.96 -10.41 32.55
CA GLY A 730 -9.88 -9.92 33.58
C GLY A 730 -11.37 -10.16 33.26
N TYR A 731 -12.20 -9.16 33.57
CA TYR A 731 -13.64 -9.22 33.32
C TYR A 731 -14.02 -8.70 31.94
N VAL A 732 -14.84 -9.46 31.23
CA VAL A 732 -15.27 -9.21 29.85
C VAL A 732 -16.77 -8.92 29.83
N LEU A 733 -17.17 -7.80 29.23
CA LEU A 733 -18.57 -7.55 28.85
C LEU A 733 -18.74 -7.78 27.35
N ASP A 734 -19.69 -8.63 26.98
CA ASP A 734 -20.13 -8.82 25.61
C ASP A 734 -21.45 -8.09 25.37
N ILE A 735 -21.44 -7.12 24.43
CA ILE A 735 -22.61 -6.32 24.07
C ILE A 735 -23.17 -6.86 22.75
N GLY A 736 -24.40 -7.37 22.82
CA GLY A 736 -25.03 -8.15 21.76
C GLY A 736 -24.52 -9.59 21.74
N CYS A 737 -24.48 -10.24 22.90
CA CYS A 737 -24.00 -11.62 23.00
C CYS A 737 -24.88 -12.62 22.23
N GLY A 738 -26.08 -12.20 21.80
CA GLY A 738 -27.00 -13.00 21.01
C GLY A 738 -27.53 -14.20 21.78
N PRO A 739 -28.27 -15.11 21.12
CA PRO A 739 -29.00 -16.21 21.76
C PRO A 739 -28.13 -17.45 22.04
N GLN A 740 -26.84 -17.42 21.70
CA GLN A 740 -25.96 -18.58 21.88
C GLN A 740 -25.56 -18.71 23.36
N PRO A 741 -25.48 -19.93 23.93
CA PRO A 741 -25.10 -20.07 25.33
C PRO A 741 -23.79 -19.37 25.67
N VAL A 742 -22.75 -19.60 24.85
CA VAL A 742 -21.53 -18.80 24.84
C VAL A 742 -21.14 -18.54 23.38
N PRO A 743 -20.93 -17.27 22.97
CA PRO A 743 -20.43 -16.95 21.63
C PRO A 743 -19.11 -17.66 21.37
N TYR A 744 -18.92 -18.18 20.15
CA TYR A 744 -17.76 -19.04 19.85
C TYR A 744 -16.43 -18.36 20.16
N TYR A 745 -16.34 -17.04 19.93
CA TYR A 745 -15.14 -16.26 20.19
C TYR A 745 -14.78 -16.09 21.69
N LEU A 746 -15.70 -16.42 22.61
CA LEU A 746 -15.45 -16.46 24.05
C LEU A 746 -15.31 -17.89 24.61
N THR A 747 -15.53 -18.92 23.80
CA THR A 747 -15.44 -20.31 24.27
C THR A 747 -14.05 -20.64 24.81
N GLY A 748 -13.99 -21.18 26.03
CA GLY A 748 -12.74 -21.50 26.74
C GLY A 748 -12.22 -20.37 27.63
N TYR A 749 -12.89 -19.22 27.67
CA TYR A 749 -12.72 -18.21 28.72
C TYR A 749 -13.59 -18.56 29.95
N PRO A 750 -13.21 -18.22 31.20
CA PRO A 750 -13.99 -18.58 32.38
C PRO A 750 -15.38 -17.93 32.40
N ASP A 751 -16.44 -18.74 32.55
CA ASP A 751 -17.84 -18.27 32.54
C ASP A 751 -18.13 -17.22 33.63
N ASP A 752 -17.47 -17.32 34.79
CA ASP A 752 -17.61 -16.39 35.92
C ASP A 752 -16.90 -15.04 35.69
N ALA A 753 -16.12 -14.92 34.62
CA ALA A 753 -15.48 -13.69 34.18
C ALA A 753 -16.20 -13.00 33.01
N ILE A 754 -17.25 -13.63 32.46
CA ILE A 754 -18.04 -13.11 31.33
C ILE A 754 -19.32 -12.46 31.88
N PHE A 755 -19.67 -11.33 31.28
CA PHE A 755 -20.94 -10.64 31.45
C PHE A 755 -21.53 -10.42 30.06
N GLY A 756 -22.83 -10.60 29.88
CA GLY A 756 -23.52 -10.37 28.62
C GLY A 756 -24.65 -9.36 28.78
N ILE A 757 -24.87 -8.54 27.75
CA ILE A 757 -26.05 -7.70 27.64
C ILE A 757 -26.63 -7.77 26.24
N ASP A 758 -27.93 -8.06 26.14
CA ASP A 758 -28.61 -8.20 24.86
C ASP A 758 -30.11 -7.88 25.00
N PRO A 759 -30.76 -7.20 24.03
CA PRO A 759 -32.19 -6.91 24.09
C PRO A 759 -33.09 -8.09 23.68
N ILE A 760 -32.57 -9.14 23.04
CA ILE A 760 -33.35 -10.25 22.46
C ILE A 760 -33.18 -11.58 23.21
N SER A 761 -32.11 -11.77 23.98
CA SER A 761 -31.82 -13.03 24.71
C SER A 761 -32.45 -13.12 26.10
N GLU A 762 -32.58 -14.34 26.63
CA GLU A 762 -33.10 -14.61 27.97
C GLU A 762 -32.02 -15.14 28.94
N ASN A 763 -32.24 -14.91 30.24
CA ASN A 763 -31.27 -15.26 31.29
C ASN A 763 -31.06 -16.78 31.46
N THR A 764 -31.96 -17.62 30.95
CA THR A 764 -31.83 -19.09 31.02
C THR A 764 -30.87 -19.66 29.98
N ASP A 765 -30.48 -18.86 28.99
CA ASP A 765 -29.74 -19.36 27.83
C ASP A 765 -28.23 -19.33 28.06
N HIS A 766 -27.75 -18.50 28.99
CA HIS A 766 -26.33 -18.23 29.21
C HIS A 766 -25.81 -18.84 30.53
N PRO A 767 -24.58 -19.39 30.54
CA PRO A 767 -23.91 -19.86 31.77
C PRO A 767 -23.22 -18.73 32.56
N PHE A 768 -23.15 -17.53 31.99
CA PHE A 768 -22.54 -16.33 32.56
C PHE A 768 -23.58 -15.30 33.00
N GLU A 769 -23.15 -14.21 33.63
CA GLU A 769 -24.07 -13.19 34.14
C GLU A 769 -24.69 -12.37 32.99
N PHE A 770 -25.99 -12.52 32.76
CA PHE A 770 -26.71 -11.91 31.64
C PHE A 770 -27.67 -10.80 32.07
N TYR A 771 -27.77 -9.76 31.25
CA TYR A 771 -28.67 -8.63 31.42
C TYR A 771 -29.50 -8.38 30.17
N SER A 772 -30.82 -8.31 30.32
CA SER A 772 -31.70 -7.87 29.23
C SER A 772 -31.67 -6.34 29.14
N GLY A 773 -31.04 -5.80 28.09
CA GLY A 773 -30.80 -4.37 27.95
C GLY A 773 -30.13 -3.98 26.62
N VAL A 774 -29.81 -2.70 26.47
CA VAL A 774 -29.17 -2.15 25.26
C VAL A 774 -27.87 -1.42 25.61
N GLY A 775 -26.94 -1.34 24.67
CA GLY A 775 -25.61 -0.75 24.87
C GLY A 775 -25.62 0.74 25.27
N GLU A 776 -26.71 1.45 25.01
CA GLU A 776 -26.91 2.86 25.36
C GLU A 776 -27.15 3.12 26.86
N PHE A 777 -27.39 2.07 27.64
CA PHE A 777 -27.69 2.17 29.08
C PHE A 777 -27.05 1.00 29.84
N LEU A 778 -25.74 1.08 30.09
CA LEU A 778 -24.99 0.00 30.74
C LEU A 778 -25.08 0.14 32.28
N PRO A 779 -25.64 -0.85 33.01
CA PRO A 779 -25.94 -0.74 34.43
C PRO A 779 -24.74 -1.03 35.36
N TRP A 780 -23.51 -0.77 34.90
CA TRP A 780 -22.30 -0.94 35.70
C TRP A 780 -21.65 0.40 36.03
N LYS A 781 -20.91 0.44 37.12
CA LYS A 781 -20.10 1.61 37.49
C LYS A 781 -18.98 1.87 36.48
N ASP A 782 -18.46 3.08 36.50
CA ASP A 782 -17.30 3.49 35.69
C ASP A 782 -16.11 2.55 35.95
N GLU A 783 -15.31 2.28 34.92
CA GLU A 783 -14.08 1.48 35.03
C GLU A 783 -14.30 0.08 35.66
N SER A 784 -15.40 -0.59 35.30
CA SER A 784 -15.74 -1.93 35.77
C SER A 784 -15.10 -3.08 34.98
N PHE A 785 -14.87 -2.91 33.67
CA PHE A 785 -14.44 -3.99 32.78
C PHE A 785 -13.04 -3.80 32.22
N ASP A 786 -12.31 -4.90 32.08
CA ASP A 786 -11.00 -4.93 31.43
C ASP A 786 -11.16 -4.98 29.91
N ILE A 787 -12.17 -5.73 29.44
CA ILE A 787 -12.50 -5.88 28.03
C ILE A 787 -14.01 -5.66 27.81
N VAL A 788 -14.34 -4.92 26.76
CA VAL A 788 -15.70 -4.86 26.22
C VAL A 788 -15.63 -5.35 24.78
N VAL A 789 -16.45 -6.33 24.42
CA VAL A 789 -16.52 -6.88 23.07
C VAL A 789 -17.89 -6.58 22.45
N SER A 790 -17.89 -6.32 21.15
CA SER A 790 -19.11 -6.23 20.35
C SER A 790 -18.89 -6.97 19.03
N GLY A 791 -19.29 -8.23 19.00
CA GLY A 791 -19.26 -9.06 17.80
C GLY A 791 -20.54 -8.84 17.00
N THR A 792 -20.42 -8.38 15.75
CA THR A 792 -21.51 -8.23 14.78
C THR A 792 -22.74 -7.47 15.30
N THR A 793 -22.53 -6.53 16.23
CA THR A 793 -23.63 -5.82 16.93
C THR A 793 -23.58 -4.30 16.78
N LEU A 794 -22.42 -3.75 16.41
CA LEU A 794 -22.15 -2.32 16.53
C LEU A 794 -23.09 -1.42 15.70
N ASP A 795 -23.54 -1.92 14.56
CA ASP A 795 -24.51 -1.33 13.63
C ASP A 795 -25.98 -1.48 14.07
N HIS A 796 -26.24 -2.12 15.21
CA HIS A 796 -27.57 -2.25 15.82
C HIS A 796 -27.84 -1.24 16.96
N TYR A 797 -26.86 -0.40 17.30
CA TYR A 797 -27.07 0.69 18.25
C TYR A 797 -27.98 1.74 17.62
N TYR A 798 -29.01 2.15 18.36
CA TYR A 798 -29.90 3.22 17.91
C TYR A 798 -29.28 4.60 18.12
N LEU A 799 -28.61 4.82 19.27
CA LEU A 799 -27.80 6.01 19.51
C LEU A 799 -26.34 5.59 19.66
N LEU A 800 -25.69 5.33 18.52
CA LEU A 800 -24.31 4.82 18.47
C LEU A 800 -23.33 5.63 19.33
N ASP A 801 -23.38 6.96 19.25
CA ASP A 801 -22.48 7.83 20.02
C ASP A 801 -22.69 7.70 21.54
N LYS A 802 -23.94 7.54 21.97
CA LYS A 802 -24.31 7.36 23.38
C LYS A 802 -23.84 6.00 23.89
N GLY A 803 -24.07 4.94 23.12
CA GLY A 803 -23.61 3.60 23.48
C GLY A 803 -22.10 3.51 23.58
N LEU A 804 -21.37 4.07 22.63
CA LEU A 804 -19.90 4.08 22.68
C LEU A 804 -19.35 4.93 23.84
N LYS A 805 -20.02 6.00 24.25
CA LYS A 805 -19.67 6.74 25.48
C LYS A 805 -19.87 5.89 26.73
N GLU A 806 -20.90 5.06 26.78
CA GLU A 806 -21.10 4.11 27.88
C GLU A 806 -20.01 3.03 27.88
N VAL A 807 -19.64 2.47 26.71
CA VAL A 807 -18.50 1.55 26.55
C VAL A 807 -17.22 2.17 27.10
N ALA A 808 -16.88 3.40 26.66
CA ALA A 808 -15.72 4.12 27.14
C ALA A 808 -15.78 4.39 28.66
N ARG A 809 -16.97 4.63 29.22
CA ARG A 809 -17.16 4.87 30.66
C ARG A 809 -16.86 3.61 31.49
N ILE A 810 -17.43 2.47 31.11
CA ILE A 810 -17.32 1.21 31.88
C ILE A 810 -15.97 0.51 31.70
N LEU A 811 -15.21 0.80 30.64
CA LEU A 811 -13.86 0.29 30.47
C LEU A 811 -12.91 0.88 31.51
N LYS A 812 -12.02 0.07 32.07
CA LYS A 812 -10.87 0.56 32.87
C LYS A 812 -9.88 1.30 31.99
N ARG A 813 -9.08 2.20 32.55
CA ARG A 813 -7.95 2.80 31.82
C ARG A 813 -6.98 1.72 31.38
N GLY A 814 -6.57 1.74 30.12
CA GLY A 814 -5.80 0.66 29.49
C GLY A 814 -6.61 -0.60 29.15
N GLY A 815 -7.91 -0.62 29.46
CA GLY A 815 -8.84 -1.66 29.00
C GLY A 815 -9.14 -1.53 27.52
N HIS A 816 -9.59 -2.62 26.90
CA HIS A 816 -9.78 -2.69 25.44
C HIS A 816 -11.25 -2.84 25.04
N PHE A 817 -11.65 -2.06 24.03
CA PHE A 817 -12.86 -2.31 23.26
C PHE A 817 -12.49 -3.08 22.00
N VAL A 818 -13.12 -4.24 21.77
CA VAL A 818 -12.84 -5.11 20.62
C VAL A 818 -14.12 -5.32 19.82
N ALA A 819 -14.10 -5.01 18.53
CA ALA A 819 -15.27 -5.08 17.67
C ALA A 819 -15.02 -5.93 16.42
N TRP A 820 -16.05 -6.64 15.99
CA TRP A 820 -16.13 -7.28 14.67
C TRP A 820 -17.36 -6.73 13.96
N ILE A 821 -17.16 -6.09 12.81
CA ILE A 821 -18.24 -5.53 11.98
C ILE A 821 -18.00 -5.82 10.51
N THR A 822 -19.03 -5.63 9.68
CA THR A 822 -18.89 -5.61 8.22
C THR A 822 -18.67 -4.16 7.77
N GLU A 823 -17.61 -3.90 7.01
CA GLU A 823 -17.34 -2.58 6.45
C GLU A 823 -18.02 -2.39 5.10
N PHE A 824 -18.62 -1.21 4.94
CA PHE A 824 -19.18 -0.76 3.67
C PHE A 824 -18.50 0.54 3.22
N SER A 825 -17.76 0.46 2.10
CA SER A 825 -17.08 1.61 1.52
C SER A 825 -18.10 2.69 1.14
N ASN A 826 -17.79 3.96 1.47
CA ASN A 826 -18.64 5.14 1.25
C ASN A 826 -19.90 5.24 2.13
N ALA A 827 -20.07 4.42 3.17
CA ALA A 827 -21.18 4.62 4.12
C ALA A 827 -21.03 5.97 4.85
N PRO A 828 -22.06 6.85 4.83
CA PRO A 828 -21.98 8.16 5.47
C PRO A 828 -22.02 8.05 7.01
N PRO A 829 -21.56 9.07 7.75
CA PRO A 829 -21.68 9.11 9.21
C PRO A 829 -23.15 8.97 9.65
N TYR A 830 -23.40 8.10 10.63
CA TYR A 830 -24.73 7.88 11.16
C TYR A 830 -25.18 9.04 12.07
N ASN A 831 -26.39 9.56 11.84
CA ASN A 831 -27.01 10.56 12.70
C ASN A 831 -28.49 10.21 12.97
N PRO A 832 -28.81 9.67 14.16
CA PRO A 832 -30.17 9.24 14.49
C PRO A 832 -31.17 10.40 14.64
N LEU A 833 -30.71 11.66 14.75
CA LEU A 833 -31.57 12.84 14.91
C LEU A 833 -32.07 13.40 13.58
N LEU A 834 -31.47 13.01 12.46
CA LEU A 834 -31.93 13.40 11.13
C LEU A 834 -32.91 12.36 10.61
N LYS A 835 -34.07 12.81 10.14
CA LYS A 835 -35.09 11.92 9.59
C LYS A 835 -34.54 11.14 8.40
N MET A 836 -34.66 9.82 8.45
CA MET A 836 -34.23 8.92 7.38
C MET A 836 -35.42 8.53 6.50
N GLU A 837 -35.19 8.45 5.18
CA GLU A 837 -36.23 8.02 4.23
C GLU A 837 -36.43 6.49 4.25
N SER A 838 -35.33 5.75 4.45
CA SER A 838 -35.32 4.29 4.57
C SER A 838 -34.13 3.82 5.42
N ALA A 839 -34.18 2.55 5.84
CA ALA A 839 -33.02 1.87 6.43
C ALA A 839 -31.97 1.61 5.35
N TYR A 840 -30.76 1.26 5.77
CA TYR A 840 -29.69 0.96 4.82
C TYR A 840 -29.91 -0.41 4.16
N ASP A 841 -30.32 -1.40 4.96
CA ASP A 841 -30.80 -2.70 4.49
C ASP A 841 -31.97 -3.21 5.38
N SER A 842 -32.31 -4.49 5.27
CA SER A 842 -33.43 -5.09 6.03
C SER A 842 -33.20 -5.16 7.54
N GLU A 843 -31.95 -5.18 8.01
CA GLU A 843 -31.57 -5.45 9.41
C GLU A 843 -30.81 -4.27 10.05
N HIS A 844 -30.28 -3.32 9.25
CA HIS A 844 -29.42 -2.25 9.72
C HIS A 844 -29.92 -0.85 9.32
N MET A 845 -29.91 0.07 10.31
CA MET A 845 -30.18 1.49 10.09
C MET A 845 -29.04 2.19 9.34
N TYR A 846 -27.81 1.72 9.50
CA TYR A 846 -26.59 2.28 8.93
C TYR A 846 -25.51 1.21 8.87
N HIS A 847 -24.45 1.48 8.12
CA HIS A 847 -23.24 0.68 8.14
C HIS A 847 -22.04 1.51 8.57
N ILE A 848 -21.02 0.82 9.04
CA ILE A 848 -19.80 1.44 9.55
C ILE A 848 -18.77 1.56 8.42
N ASN A 849 -18.18 2.75 8.32
CA ASN A 849 -16.98 3.01 7.53
C ASN A 849 -15.90 3.54 8.48
N ARG A 850 -14.72 2.93 8.41
CA ARG A 850 -13.59 3.24 9.30
C ARG A 850 -13.15 4.70 9.24
N GLU A 851 -13.34 5.38 8.10
CA GLU A 851 -12.91 6.76 7.88
C GLU A 851 -13.57 7.77 8.85
N TRP A 852 -14.85 7.59 9.16
CA TRP A 852 -15.56 8.44 10.13
C TRP A 852 -15.64 7.79 11.52
N PHE A 853 -15.63 6.46 11.59
CA PHE A 853 -15.79 5.74 12.84
C PHE A 853 -14.56 5.85 13.76
N ILE A 854 -13.34 5.74 13.21
CA ILE A 854 -12.10 5.81 14.01
C ILE A 854 -11.92 7.20 14.68
N PRO A 855 -12.10 8.33 13.98
CA PRO A 855 -12.08 9.65 14.61
C PRO A 855 -13.09 9.77 15.76
N MET A 856 -14.32 9.29 15.56
CA MET A 856 -15.37 9.31 16.59
C MET A 856 -14.97 8.52 17.85
N MET A 857 -14.33 7.35 17.69
CA MET A 857 -13.79 6.58 18.83
C MET A 857 -12.67 7.33 19.55
N THR A 858 -11.79 7.97 18.78
CA THR A 858 -10.68 8.77 19.34
C THR A 858 -11.23 9.92 20.19
N ASP A 859 -12.28 10.61 19.73
CA ASP A 859 -12.88 11.76 20.43
C ASP A 859 -13.48 11.39 21.80
N ILE A 860 -13.95 10.15 21.97
CA ILE A 860 -14.50 9.65 23.24
C ILE A 860 -13.44 8.98 24.14
N GLY A 861 -12.15 9.06 23.77
CA GLY A 861 -11.05 8.55 24.59
C GLY A 861 -10.65 7.10 24.32
N LEU A 862 -11.05 6.53 23.18
CA LEU A 862 -10.69 5.19 22.74
C LEU A 862 -9.77 5.27 21.51
N ASP A 863 -8.48 4.97 21.69
CA ASP A 863 -7.48 5.07 20.64
C ASP A 863 -7.33 3.73 19.90
N ALA A 864 -7.32 3.74 18.56
CA ALA A 864 -7.18 2.52 17.77
C ALA A 864 -5.80 1.87 17.95
N VAL A 865 -5.79 0.59 18.35
CA VAL A 865 -4.59 -0.23 18.57
C VAL A 865 -4.30 -1.09 17.35
N GLU A 866 -5.31 -1.82 16.86
CA GLU A 866 -5.18 -2.77 15.75
C GLU A 866 -6.47 -2.81 14.95
N ILE A 867 -6.34 -2.83 13.62
CA ILE A 867 -7.48 -2.93 12.70
C ILE A 867 -7.08 -3.89 11.57
N ILE A 868 -7.83 -4.98 11.43
CA ILE A 868 -7.61 -6.00 10.41
C ILE A 868 -8.82 -6.04 9.49
N LEU A 869 -8.58 -5.85 8.19
CA LEU A 869 -9.58 -6.09 7.15
C LEU A 869 -9.37 -7.50 6.61
N LEU A 870 -10.45 -8.30 6.60
CA LEU A 870 -10.50 -9.59 5.93
C LEU A 870 -11.23 -9.39 4.60
N GLU A 871 -10.50 -9.47 3.49
CA GLU A 871 -11.08 -9.37 2.15
C GLU A 871 -11.47 -10.78 1.66
N ILE A 872 -12.78 -10.96 1.37
CA ILE A 872 -13.46 -12.12 0.72
C ILE A 872 -13.92 -13.24 1.68
N PRO A 873 -15.22 -13.67 1.66
CA PRO A 873 -16.31 -13.21 0.78
C PRO A 873 -17.07 -11.96 1.28
N PHE A 874 -16.79 -11.49 2.49
CA PHE A 874 -17.37 -10.28 3.08
C PHE A 874 -16.26 -9.38 3.64
N ASN A 875 -16.44 -8.05 3.58
CA ASN A 875 -15.48 -7.07 4.07
C ASN A 875 -15.51 -6.99 5.60
N PHE A 876 -15.09 -8.03 6.31
CA PHE A 876 -15.10 -8.01 7.77
C PHE A 876 -13.93 -7.18 8.32
N LEU A 877 -14.26 -6.31 9.26
CA LEU A 877 -13.32 -5.46 9.97
C LEU A 877 -13.27 -5.89 11.43
N PHE A 878 -12.10 -6.34 11.87
CA PHE A 878 -11.79 -6.53 13.28
C PHE A 878 -11.06 -5.30 13.79
N MET A 879 -11.52 -4.72 14.88
CA MET A 879 -10.95 -3.51 15.46
C MET A 879 -10.71 -3.70 16.95
N ALA A 880 -9.57 -3.23 17.44
CA ALA A 880 -9.27 -3.12 18.86
C ALA A 880 -8.90 -1.67 19.19
N PHE A 881 -9.50 -1.14 20.24
CA PHE A 881 -9.25 0.20 20.77
C PHE A 881 -8.86 0.11 22.24
N VAL A 882 -8.00 1.00 22.71
CA VAL A 882 -7.59 1.09 24.12
C VAL A 882 -8.11 2.38 24.75
N LYS A 883 -8.60 2.29 25.99
CA LYS A 883 -9.00 3.47 26.76
C LYS A 883 -7.79 4.21 27.32
N ARG A 884 -7.74 5.52 27.09
CA ARG A 884 -6.70 6.44 27.59
C ARG A 884 -6.65 6.58 29.12
#